data_AF-A7RHN7-F1
#
_entry.id   AF-A7RHN7-F1
#
_cell.length_a   1.000
_cell.length_b   1.000
_cell.length_c   1.000
_cell.angle_alpha   90.00
_cell.angle_beta   90.00
_cell.angle_gamma   90.00
#
_symmetry.space_group_name_H-M   'P 1'
#
loop_
_entity.id
_entity.type
_entity.pdbx_description
1 polymer ?
#
loop_
_entity_poly.entity_id
_entity_poly.type
_entity_poly.pdbx_seq_one_letter_code
_entity_poly.pdbx_strand_id
1 'polypeptide(L)'
;MMYSVRITIIILLVNAALVLAKKSSPAEKLVAKEVKNSGSLPCKSTKVKYLRKLREFGSREKLMTCLLKILNDKNSKNTALLWTMLGEIFNKRNEKSKANICFKESSSLMGRLSTFVSEWHFIGPFTIGKSEVDGDPLEDWGGVKNVSMYRWDDQVIHLSELAPNGEIKWHAIKASSATAPVQVLPPVDWNELVMSLQSMGIAEWQGWVLGDVIVNEEATVLFQALGVTHMYIDDVMLPGDVYRRDQFWYPIQLTQGVHTVQIKLRAKGPVAFNMNLKMASERQPIKILKPTFQPDIVNGKLFSRYISIPISNYDYKKWVKVTGVRCTKQDSLTASLYDAYGNSAIAPGQTKNIIIKIGLGNKEDIDTNCSDLEFVAIFSFDFGRDEKIALKLRCRRRKESFLFTFVDHDGSLQHAAVIEPLSGCTSVCPVLLTLHGTTVPPQNQADSYKRMENGKWVFGVEHLWVLAPTRHGAHNWEGPGELTAVTALSRLAELTNQASWVENKASDRHIVIAGHSMGGHGAWQLGTHYPDNTLALISAAGWIRKEDYGDSNLFFRHDVSTSHVDPIVKSLMESCVAENDADKHVSNLHGIPVMIRTGAKDQTVHPYFSRRMYRLLRQQRSNVTYAEIPGKEHWWWDTYRTNDGGVTNDPVIRNFAITHVPAGQITAETCGSSGGRCDEGGAANKYKDPLQFDRNLFGDGVFTLTLYNPASSKGVRGVRVLQQLVPFRKTVVRLQLSRDSAILRTSNAARISLEEPAVSPVRWAQRPFEIDDTSLSLKEVEIEAPVHICRTDDNKWQICKMENYRNGPERGPWNYGPARRVVEAPYLIVAGTRGDVSDTKRLRQYAVYIANLFHVTSEGVAPVVMDTDLDDVTSAKFNLIVIGSSALNSWTKRFATTTPLQPRRGGITLGNCNFQEARTGALWLAPHGSTRLALILTGNSLEGLEDIIHLATPTIPPMTRSPFSNLVPDYVITGPRFVGLVSNKHIYIESVARRKTTPKFNPKHRSWEGQAGGMAYPGEGWERRASKSSFSANNYLAPTPMRKVNIIEFRQITATVHRDPQITTTVHRDPPANNYYRTPRPAL
;
A
#
# COMPACT_ATOMS: atom_id res chain seq x y z
N MET A 1 56.87 40.58 -56.02
CA MET A 1 56.17 40.03 -54.82
C MET A 1 55.01 39.09 -55.15
N MET A 2 53.96 39.50 -55.87
CA MET A 2 52.69 38.72 -55.99
C MET A 2 52.81 37.24 -56.41
N TYR A 3 53.82 36.86 -57.23
CA TYR A 3 54.03 35.47 -57.64
C TYR A 3 54.42 34.53 -56.48
N SER A 4 55.25 35.00 -55.55
CA SER A 4 55.68 34.20 -54.38
C SER A 4 54.50 33.89 -53.46
N VAL A 5 53.66 34.90 -53.18
CA VAL A 5 52.46 34.75 -52.33
C VAL A 5 51.48 33.71 -52.91
N ARG A 6 51.28 33.67 -54.24
CA ARG A 6 50.44 32.65 -54.88
C ARG A 6 51.00 31.23 -54.71
N ILE A 7 52.32 31.04 -54.83
CA ILE A 7 52.95 29.73 -54.63
C ILE A 7 52.82 29.28 -53.16
N THR A 8 53.06 30.18 -52.19
CA THR A 8 52.89 29.85 -50.76
C THR A 8 51.44 29.52 -50.40
N ILE A 9 50.45 30.22 -50.97
CA ILE A 9 49.03 29.91 -50.78
C ILE A 9 48.66 28.56 -51.41
N ILE A 10 49.17 28.24 -52.60
CA ILE A 10 48.94 26.93 -53.23
C ILE A 10 49.59 25.80 -52.41
N ILE A 11 50.81 25.99 -51.90
CA ILE A 11 51.48 25.01 -51.03
C ILE A 11 50.74 24.84 -49.69
N LEU A 12 50.20 25.91 -49.12
CA LEU A 12 49.33 25.84 -47.92
C LEU A 12 48.01 25.10 -48.20
N LEU A 13 47.37 25.34 -49.35
CA LEU A 13 46.14 24.63 -49.75
C LEU A 13 46.40 23.16 -50.07
N VAL A 14 47.52 22.84 -50.73
CA VAL A 14 47.94 21.45 -51.02
C VAL A 14 48.32 20.71 -49.73
N ASN A 15 49.04 21.34 -48.80
CA ASN A 15 49.32 20.75 -47.49
C ASN A 15 48.04 20.60 -46.65
N ALA A 16 47.12 21.56 -46.68
CA ALA A 16 45.81 21.42 -46.04
C ALA A 16 45.00 20.25 -46.64
N ALA A 17 45.01 20.08 -47.97
CA ALA A 17 44.37 18.95 -48.65
C ALA A 17 45.03 17.60 -48.31
N LEU A 18 46.36 17.54 -48.21
CA LEU A 18 47.11 16.34 -47.79
C LEU A 18 46.90 15.99 -46.31
N VAL A 19 46.72 16.99 -45.43
CA VAL A 19 46.34 16.79 -44.02
C VAL A 19 44.86 16.37 -43.88
N LEU A 20 44.00 16.76 -44.83
CA LEU A 20 42.59 16.33 -44.91
C LEU A 20 42.40 14.91 -45.48
N ALA A 21 43.47 14.20 -45.83
CA ALA A 21 43.42 12.77 -46.11
C ALA A 21 43.11 11.97 -44.83
N LYS A 22 41.82 11.88 -44.47
CA LYS A 22 41.31 11.12 -43.30
C LYS A 22 41.93 9.72 -43.24
N LYS A 23 42.89 9.53 -42.33
CA LYS A 23 43.40 8.19 -41.96
C LYS A 23 42.20 7.38 -41.46
N SER A 24 41.85 6.31 -42.17
CA SER A 24 40.66 5.51 -41.83
C SER A 24 40.73 4.98 -40.41
N SER A 25 39.60 5.08 -39.70
CA SER A 25 39.55 4.78 -38.27
C SER A 25 39.86 3.29 -38.02
N PRO A 26 40.30 2.91 -36.80
CA PRO A 26 40.45 1.50 -36.44
C PRO A 26 39.14 0.71 -36.65
N ALA A 27 37.98 1.34 -36.47
CA ALA A 27 36.68 0.74 -36.67
C ALA A 27 36.32 0.61 -38.16
N GLU A 28 36.63 1.59 -39.00
CA GLU A 28 36.49 1.46 -40.46
C GLU A 28 37.37 0.34 -41.03
N LYS A 29 38.62 0.23 -40.55
CA LYS A 29 39.56 -0.84 -40.94
C LYS A 29 39.07 -2.22 -40.49
N LEU A 30 38.46 -2.30 -39.32
CA LEU A 30 37.82 -3.51 -38.81
C LEU A 30 36.64 -3.92 -39.72
N VAL A 31 35.67 -3.03 -39.97
CA VAL A 31 34.52 -3.33 -40.84
C VAL A 31 34.97 -3.72 -42.24
N ALA A 32 35.89 -2.98 -42.85
CA ALA A 32 36.41 -3.29 -44.19
C ALA A 32 37.15 -4.65 -44.27
N LYS A 33 37.70 -5.15 -43.16
CA LYS A 33 38.28 -6.50 -43.07
C LYS A 33 37.19 -7.55 -42.92
N GLU A 34 36.26 -7.38 -41.98
CA GLU A 34 35.23 -8.38 -41.70
C GLU A 34 34.20 -8.51 -42.84
N VAL A 35 33.91 -7.44 -43.59
CA VAL A 35 33.11 -7.47 -44.83
C VAL A 35 33.77 -8.37 -45.90
N LYS A 36 35.10 -8.35 -46.02
CA LYS A 36 35.82 -9.25 -46.95
C LYS A 36 35.77 -10.71 -46.48
N ASN A 37 35.76 -10.94 -45.16
CA ASN A 37 35.70 -12.28 -44.58
C ASN A 37 34.28 -12.88 -44.61
N SER A 38 33.21 -12.06 -44.58
CA SER A 38 31.85 -12.54 -44.27
C SER A 38 31.10 -13.25 -45.41
N GLY A 39 31.65 -13.23 -46.63
CA GLY A 39 30.97 -13.77 -47.82
C GLY A 39 29.72 -12.98 -48.24
N SER A 40 29.09 -13.39 -49.35
CA SER A 40 27.97 -12.70 -50.00
C SER A 40 26.59 -13.03 -49.41
N LEU A 41 26.51 -13.22 -48.09
CA LEU A 41 25.25 -13.52 -47.38
C LEU A 41 24.22 -12.37 -47.54
N PRO A 42 22.99 -12.63 -48.05
CA PRO A 42 22.06 -11.57 -48.41
C PRO A 42 21.33 -10.98 -47.19
N CYS A 43 21.71 -9.77 -46.79
CA CYS A 43 20.94 -8.96 -45.85
C CYS A 43 19.60 -8.51 -46.47
N LYS A 44 18.47 -9.02 -45.94
CA LYS A 44 17.11 -8.77 -46.48
C LYS A 44 16.63 -7.31 -46.37
N SER A 45 17.10 -6.54 -45.38
CA SER A 45 16.71 -5.14 -45.21
C SER A 45 17.75 -4.39 -44.38
N THR A 46 17.97 -3.11 -44.72
CA THR A 46 18.87 -2.20 -43.99
C THR A 46 18.14 -1.31 -42.97
N LYS A 47 16.80 -1.41 -42.86
CA LYS A 47 16.01 -0.62 -41.91
C LYS A 47 16.34 -0.98 -40.46
N VAL A 48 16.56 0.01 -39.59
CA VAL A 48 16.92 -0.20 -38.17
C VAL A 48 15.93 -1.09 -37.42
N LYS A 49 14.61 -0.95 -37.67
CA LYS A 49 13.56 -1.87 -37.14
C LYS A 49 13.89 -3.36 -37.38
N TYR A 50 14.36 -3.71 -38.59
CA TYR A 50 14.72 -5.09 -38.95
C TYR A 50 16.00 -5.56 -38.24
N LEU A 51 16.98 -4.66 -38.03
CA LEU A 51 18.19 -4.97 -37.26
C LEU A 51 17.87 -5.25 -35.79
N ARG A 52 17.04 -4.41 -35.15
CA ARG A 52 16.58 -4.64 -33.77
C ARG A 52 15.79 -5.95 -33.67
N LYS A 53 14.89 -6.24 -34.62
CA LYS A 53 14.22 -7.56 -34.69
C LYS A 53 15.22 -8.73 -34.78
N LEU A 54 16.24 -8.66 -35.64
CA LEU A 54 17.27 -9.71 -35.70
C LEU A 54 18.11 -9.84 -34.41
N ARG A 55 18.24 -8.78 -33.61
CA ARG A 55 18.92 -8.82 -32.30
C ARG A 55 18.10 -9.61 -31.28
N GLU A 56 16.85 -9.26 -31.08
CA GLU A 56 16.00 -9.89 -30.05
C GLU A 56 15.72 -11.37 -30.41
N PHE A 57 15.45 -11.68 -31.68
CA PHE A 57 15.32 -13.05 -32.19
C PHE A 57 16.68 -13.80 -32.32
N GLY A 58 17.71 -13.37 -31.58
CA GLY A 58 18.99 -14.08 -31.42
C GLY A 58 19.77 -14.37 -32.72
N SER A 59 19.42 -13.74 -33.84
CA SER A 59 19.86 -14.10 -35.20
C SER A 59 21.22 -13.48 -35.54
N ARG A 60 22.21 -13.73 -34.68
CA ARG A 60 23.53 -13.07 -34.61
C ARG A 60 24.25 -12.99 -35.96
N GLU A 61 24.32 -14.09 -36.71
CA GLU A 61 25.01 -14.13 -38.01
C GLU A 61 24.35 -13.19 -39.04
N LYS A 62 23.03 -13.30 -39.20
CA LYS A 62 22.24 -12.46 -40.12
C LYS A 62 22.34 -10.98 -39.73
N LEU A 63 22.32 -10.69 -38.42
CA LEU A 63 22.50 -9.35 -37.90
C LEU A 63 23.91 -8.81 -38.19
N MET A 64 24.95 -9.61 -37.96
CA MET A 64 26.35 -9.21 -38.21
C MET A 64 26.57 -8.86 -39.68
N THR A 65 26.13 -9.70 -40.62
CA THR A 65 26.24 -9.41 -42.07
C THR A 65 25.51 -8.12 -42.44
N CYS A 66 24.31 -7.90 -41.89
CA CYS A 66 23.58 -6.64 -42.11
C CYS A 66 24.32 -5.42 -41.54
N LEU A 67 24.79 -5.48 -40.29
CA LEU A 67 25.53 -4.39 -39.64
C LEU A 67 26.83 -4.06 -40.39
N LEU A 68 27.61 -5.08 -40.76
CA LEU A 68 28.84 -4.91 -41.55
C LEU A 68 28.56 -4.27 -42.92
N LYS A 69 27.51 -4.69 -43.62
CA LYS A 69 27.10 -4.08 -44.90
C LYS A 69 26.71 -2.60 -44.74
N ILE A 70 26.02 -2.25 -43.66
CA ILE A 70 25.53 -0.88 -43.40
C ILE A 70 26.66 0.04 -42.92
N LEU A 71 27.50 -0.41 -41.99
CA LEU A 71 28.64 0.38 -41.49
C LEU A 71 29.77 0.56 -42.52
N ASN A 72 29.77 -0.21 -43.61
CA ASN A 72 30.64 0.01 -44.75
C ASN A 72 30.17 1.19 -45.64
N ASP A 73 28.87 1.50 -45.65
CA ASP A 73 28.32 2.68 -46.34
C ASP A 73 28.69 3.97 -45.57
N LYS A 74 29.19 4.98 -46.30
CA LYS A 74 29.61 6.27 -45.74
C LYS A 74 28.48 6.99 -44.99
N ASN A 75 27.23 6.82 -45.42
CA ASN A 75 26.09 7.56 -44.86
C ASN A 75 25.61 7.03 -43.49
N SER A 76 25.91 5.78 -43.13
CA SER A 76 25.40 5.15 -41.88
C SER A 76 26.42 5.05 -40.75
N LYS A 77 27.68 5.45 -40.98
CA LYS A 77 28.78 5.33 -40.01
C LYS A 77 28.59 6.11 -38.71
N ASN A 78 27.79 7.17 -38.73
CA ASN A 78 27.59 8.05 -37.57
C ASN A 78 26.54 7.53 -36.57
N THR A 79 25.94 6.35 -36.81
CA THR A 79 24.91 5.79 -35.92
C THR A 79 25.52 4.91 -34.83
N ALA A 80 25.76 5.50 -33.66
CA ALA A 80 26.38 4.84 -32.50
C ALA A 80 25.73 3.49 -32.12
N LEU A 81 24.39 3.39 -32.16
CA LEU A 81 23.64 2.15 -31.93
C LEU A 81 24.16 0.96 -32.78
N LEU A 82 24.48 1.18 -34.06
CA LEU A 82 24.94 0.13 -34.95
C LEU A 82 26.33 -0.40 -34.54
N TRP A 83 27.20 0.50 -34.08
CA TRP A 83 28.51 0.14 -33.52
C TRP A 83 28.37 -0.63 -32.21
N THR A 84 27.49 -0.21 -31.29
CA THR A 84 27.21 -0.96 -30.05
C THR A 84 26.66 -2.36 -30.36
N MET A 85 25.69 -2.49 -31.29
CA MET A 85 25.14 -3.79 -31.70
C MET A 85 26.21 -4.71 -32.34
N LEU A 86 27.15 -4.16 -33.12
CA LEU A 86 28.26 -4.94 -33.66
C LEU A 86 29.26 -5.34 -32.56
N GLY A 87 29.51 -4.45 -31.60
CA GLY A 87 30.32 -4.71 -30.42
C GLY A 87 29.76 -5.84 -29.55
N GLU A 88 28.45 -5.88 -29.33
CA GLU A 88 27.79 -6.99 -28.65
C GLU A 88 28.04 -8.34 -29.31
N ILE A 89 27.99 -8.41 -30.65
CA ILE A 89 28.18 -9.67 -31.38
C ILE A 89 29.62 -10.16 -31.22
N PHE A 90 30.61 -9.29 -31.40
CA PHE A 90 32.01 -9.66 -31.15
C PHE A 90 32.24 -10.05 -29.68
N ASN A 91 31.64 -9.36 -28.71
CA ASN A 91 31.77 -9.72 -27.30
C ASN A 91 31.12 -11.08 -27.00
N LYS A 92 29.93 -11.36 -27.55
CA LYS A 92 29.23 -12.67 -27.49
C LYS A 92 29.95 -13.80 -28.24
N ARG A 93 30.96 -13.48 -29.07
CA ARG A 93 31.92 -14.43 -29.67
C ARG A 93 33.28 -14.48 -28.95
N ASN A 94 33.43 -13.79 -27.83
CA ASN A 94 34.69 -13.61 -27.09
C ASN A 94 35.80 -12.86 -27.87
N GLU A 95 35.46 -12.20 -28.99
CA GLU A 95 36.36 -11.41 -29.84
C GLU A 95 36.64 -10.01 -29.27
N LYS A 96 37.01 -9.93 -27.98
CA LYS A 96 37.02 -8.71 -27.15
C LYS A 96 37.78 -7.52 -27.77
N SER A 97 38.86 -7.77 -28.52
CA SER A 97 39.60 -6.70 -29.21
C SER A 97 38.76 -6.00 -30.29
N LYS A 98 38.00 -6.76 -31.10
CA LYS A 98 37.07 -6.22 -32.09
C LYS A 98 35.90 -5.49 -31.41
N ALA A 99 35.35 -6.07 -30.35
CA ALA A 99 34.28 -5.45 -29.57
C ALA A 99 34.70 -4.08 -29.00
N ASN A 100 35.89 -4.00 -28.39
CA ASN A 100 36.43 -2.75 -27.84
C ASN A 100 36.65 -1.66 -28.90
N ILE A 101 36.96 -2.02 -30.14
CA ILE A 101 37.05 -1.06 -31.25
C ILE A 101 35.65 -0.50 -31.57
N CYS A 102 34.63 -1.36 -31.65
CA CYS A 102 33.25 -0.94 -31.91
C CYS A 102 32.67 -0.08 -30.78
N PHE A 103 32.86 -0.46 -29.52
CA PHE A 103 32.39 0.34 -28.38
C PHE A 103 33.12 1.68 -28.26
N LYS A 104 34.40 1.78 -28.65
CA LYS A 104 35.11 3.07 -28.72
C LYS A 104 34.58 3.99 -29.81
N GLU A 105 34.22 3.46 -30.98
CA GLU A 105 33.60 4.26 -32.06
C GLU A 105 32.17 4.70 -31.69
N SER A 106 31.41 3.86 -30.97
CA SER A 106 30.13 4.30 -30.39
C SER A 106 30.34 5.38 -29.32
N SER A 107 31.33 5.21 -28.43
CA SER A 107 31.65 6.18 -27.37
C SER A 107 32.14 7.53 -27.91
N SER A 108 32.82 7.58 -29.05
CA SER A 108 33.20 8.85 -29.70
C SER A 108 32.01 9.56 -30.37
N LEU A 109 30.95 8.83 -30.76
CA LEU A 109 29.74 9.36 -31.38
C LEU A 109 28.67 9.81 -30.38
N MET A 110 28.55 9.16 -29.21
CA MET A 110 27.48 9.45 -28.24
C MET A 110 27.91 9.49 -26.76
N GLY A 111 29.19 9.28 -26.47
CA GLY A 111 29.70 9.13 -25.11
C GLY A 111 29.49 7.73 -24.52
N ARG A 112 29.88 7.60 -23.24
CA ARG A 112 29.92 6.34 -22.47
C ARG A 112 28.56 5.70 -22.22
N LEU A 113 27.52 6.54 -22.17
CA LEU A 113 26.14 6.20 -21.81
C LEU A 113 25.21 7.09 -22.63
N SER A 114 24.09 6.56 -23.12
CA SER A 114 23.03 7.35 -23.74
C SER A 114 22.48 8.41 -22.78
N THR A 115 22.45 9.67 -23.20
CA THR A 115 21.96 10.80 -22.39
C THR A 115 20.48 10.70 -22.06
N PHE A 116 19.67 10.11 -22.95
CA PHE A 116 18.26 9.77 -22.74
C PHE A 116 17.81 8.70 -23.75
N VAL A 117 16.64 8.10 -23.51
CA VAL A 117 15.96 7.24 -24.50
C VAL A 117 15.23 8.12 -25.50
N SER A 118 15.67 8.12 -26.75
CA SER A 118 15.12 8.97 -27.83
C SER A 118 13.87 8.41 -28.52
N GLU A 119 13.66 7.09 -28.47
CA GLU A 119 12.56 6.39 -29.14
C GLU A 119 11.96 5.34 -28.21
N TRP A 120 10.72 5.57 -27.80
CA TRP A 120 9.91 4.71 -26.94
C TRP A 120 8.86 3.97 -27.77
N HIS A 121 8.48 2.77 -27.33
CA HIS A 121 7.45 1.95 -27.96
C HIS A 121 6.37 1.66 -26.92
N PHE A 122 5.13 2.05 -27.20
CA PHE A 122 3.97 1.90 -26.31
C PHE A 122 3.01 0.81 -26.81
N ILE A 123 2.45 0.02 -25.89
CA ILE A 123 1.33 -0.89 -26.14
C ILE A 123 0.26 -0.72 -25.03
N GLY A 124 -0.98 -0.57 -25.46
CA GLY A 124 -2.14 -0.22 -24.65
C GLY A 124 -3.09 0.69 -25.43
N PRO A 125 -4.15 1.24 -24.78
CA PRO A 125 -4.50 1.06 -23.37
C PRO A 125 -5.20 -0.29 -23.15
N PHE A 126 -5.15 -0.83 -21.93
CA PHE A 126 -5.91 -2.00 -21.48
C PHE A 126 -6.77 -1.66 -20.25
N THR A 127 -7.85 -2.42 -20.04
CA THR A 127 -8.68 -2.37 -18.83
C THR A 127 -7.89 -2.70 -17.54
N ILE A 128 -8.39 -2.30 -16.37
CA ILE A 128 -7.69 -2.46 -15.08
C ILE A 128 -8.54 -3.03 -13.94
N GLY A 129 -7.90 -3.89 -13.15
CA GLY A 129 -8.35 -4.38 -11.86
C GLY A 129 -8.25 -3.29 -10.79
N LYS A 130 -9.39 -2.74 -10.39
CA LYS A 130 -9.52 -1.96 -9.15
C LYS A 130 -10.00 -2.94 -8.08
N SER A 131 -9.45 -2.94 -6.86
CA SER A 131 -9.00 -1.73 -6.17
C SER A 131 -7.55 -1.72 -5.68
N GLU A 132 -6.65 -2.61 -6.14
CA GLU A 132 -5.20 -2.46 -5.86
C GLU A 132 -4.22 -3.49 -6.47
N VAL A 133 -4.67 -4.55 -7.17
CA VAL A 133 -3.77 -5.58 -7.72
C VAL A 133 -4.01 -5.71 -9.23
N ASP A 134 -2.95 -5.57 -10.03
CA ASP A 134 -3.01 -5.72 -11.50
C ASP A 134 -2.10 -6.86 -11.97
N GLY A 135 -2.63 -7.79 -12.77
CA GLY A 135 -1.82 -8.68 -13.61
C GLY A 135 -1.08 -7.94 -14.75
N ASP A 136 -0.33 -8.67 -15.57
CA ASP A 136 0.12 -8.17 -16.87
C ASP A 136 -1.01 -8.42 -17.89
N PRO A 137 -1.60 -7.39 -18.53
CA PRO A 137 -2.67 -7.60 -19.51
C PRO A 137 -2.20 -8.38 -20.76
N LEU A 138 -0.89 -8.58 -20.92
CA LEU A 138 -0.31 -9.38 -22.00
C LEU A 138 0.01 -10.83 -21.61
N GLU A 139 -0.28 -11.28 -20.38
CA GLU A 139 0.15 -12.59 -19.85
C GLU A 139 -0.30 -13.79 -20.73
N ASP A 140 -1.52 -13.77 -21.28
CA ASP A 140 -2.05 -14.79 -22.20
C ASP A 140 -1.22 -14.93 -23.49
N TRP A 141 -0.50 -13.88 -23.90
CA TRP A 141 0.46 -13.88 -25.02
C TRP A 141 1.92 -14.10 -24.58
N GLY A 142 2.13 -14.59 -23.35
CA GLY A 142 3.46 -14.77 -22.74
C GLY A 142 4.02 -13.53 -22.03
N GLY A 143 3.16 -12.54 -21.74
CA GLY A 143 3.52 -11.31 -21.03
C GLY A 143 4.38 -10.35 -21.85
N VAL A 144 4.65 -9.18 -21.27
CA VAL A 144 5.49 -8.14 -21.88
C VAL A 144 6.90 -8.67 -22.23
N LYS A 145 7.45 -9.62 -21.46
CA LYS A 145 8.76 -10.22 -21.75
C LYS A 145 8.79 -10.94 -23.11
N ASN A 146 7.70 -11.59 -23.54
CA ASN A 146 7.58 -12.17 -24.88
C ASN A 146 7.13 -11.12 -25.93
N VAL A 147 6.06 -10.38 -25.62
CA VAL A 147 5.40 -9.46 -26.58
C VAL A 147 6.30 -8.28 -26.98
N SER A 148 7.21 -7.84 -26.10
CA SER A 148 8.19 -6.79 -26.38
C SER A 148 9.17 -7.09 -27.51
N MET A 149 9.38 -8.36 -27.87
CA MET A 149 10.22 -8.75 -29.02
C MET A 149 9.63 -8.29 -30.35
N TYR A 150 8.33 -8.03 -30.38
CA TYR A 150 7.57 -7.62 -31.57
C TYR A 150 7.36 -6.10 -31.66
N ARG A 151 7.96 -5.29 -30.76
CA ARG A 151 7.68 -3.85 -30.63
C ARG A 151 7.97 -2.96 -31.84
N TRP A 152 8.61 -3.49 -32.88
CA TRP A 152 8.86 -2.81 -34.16
C TRP A 152 8.06 -3.38 -35.34
N ASP A 153 7.17 -4.35 -35.09
CA ASP A 153 6.41 -5.05 -36.13
C ASP A 153 4.99 -4.49 -36.22
N ASP A 154 4.79 -3.61 -37.20
CA ASP A 154 3.56 -2.84 -37.40
C ASP A 154 2.36 -3.71 -37.85
N GLN A 155 2.54 -5.04 -37.92
CA GLN A 155 1.51 -6.04 -38.21
C GLN A 155 1.01 -6.78 -36.96
N VAL A 156 1.69 -6.68 -35.82
CA VAL A 156 1.30 -7.38 -34.59
C VAL A 156 0.20 -6.62 -33.86
N ILE A 157 -0.91 -7.32 -33.62
CA ILE A 157 -2.14 -6.82 -33.01
C ILE A 157 -2.32 -7.51 -31.65
N HIS A 158 -2.76 -6.73 -30.66
CA HIS A 158 -3.31 -7.24 -29.40
C HIS A 158 -4.74 -6.70 -29.21
N LEU A 159 -5.50 -7.31 -28.31
CA LEU A 159 -6.89 -6.95 -28.06
C LEU A 159 -7.02 -5.99 -26.87
N SER A 160 -8.01 -5.10 -26.91
CA SER A 160 -8.40 -4.25 -25.79
C SER A 160 -9.82 -3.72 -25.95
N GLU A 161 -10.63 -3.85 -24.89
CA GLU A 161 -12.02 -3.38 -24.83
C GLU A 161 -12.14 -1.85 -24.86
N LEU A 162 -11.03 -1.13 -24.62
CA LEU A 162 -10.98 0.34 -24.63
C LEU A 162 -10.75 0.92 -26.03
N ALA A 163 -10.37 0.10 -27.02
CA ALA A 163 -9.95 0.57 -28.34
C ALA A 163 -11.05 0.39 -29.41
N PRO A 164 -11.19 1.32 -30.37
CA PRO A 164 -12.05 1.12 -31.54
C PRO A 164 -11.73 -0.18 -32.28
N ASN A 165 -12.77 -0.94 -32.65
CA ASN A 165 -12.69 -2.31 -33.21
C ASN A 165 -12.10 -3.38 -32.28
N GLY A 166 -11.76 -3.05 -31.03
CA GLY A 166 -11.14 -3.97 -30.08
C GLY A 166 -9.65 -4.24 -30.31
N GLU A 167 -9.00 -3.55 -31.26
CA GLU A 167 -7.60 -3.78 -31.65
C GLU A 167 -6.65 -2.66 -31.20
N ILE A 168 -5.46 -3.04 -30.73
CA ILE A 168 -4.33 -2.14 -30.47
C ILE A 168 -3.04 -2.67 -31.11
N LYS A 169 -2.11 -1.75 -31.39
CA LYS A 169 -0.81 -2.01 -32.03
C LYS A 169 0.29 -1.22 -31.33
N TRP A 170 1.54 -1.65 -31.49
CA TRP A 170 2.70 -0.92 -30.97
C TRP A 170 2.82 0.48 -31.62
N HIS A 171 2.93 1.52 -30.79
CA HIS A 171 3.06 2.90 -31.22
C HIS A 171 4.42 3.51 -30.82
N ALA A 172 5.11 4.16 -31.75
CA ALA A 172 6.45 4.71 -31.53
C ALA A 172 6.40 6.21 -31.14
N ILE A 173 6.86 6.53 -29.94
CA ILE A 173 6.86 7.87 -29.34
C ILE A 173 8.30 8.40 -29.32
N LYS A 174 8.55 9.58 -29.90
CA LYS A 174 9.88 10.19 -29.93
C LYS A 174 10.04 11.20 -28.79
N ALA A 175 11.09 11.06 -28.00
CA ALA A 175 11.47 12.06 -27.00
C ALA A 175 12.33 13.16 -27.66
N SER A 176 12.04 14.42 -27.36
CA SER A 176 12.72 15.58 -27.97
C SER A 176 14.02 15.98 -27.25
N SER A 177 14.11 15.72 -25.96
CA SER A 177 15.31 15.97 -25.13
C SER A 177 15.32 15.07 -23.89
N ALA A 178 16.42 15.10 -23.14
CA ALA A 178 16.54 14.38 -21.87
C ALA A 178 15.63 14.91 -20.75
N THR A 179 15.18 16.17 -20.83
CA THR A 179 14.33 16.81 -19.81
C THR A 179 12.85 16.85 -20.21
N ALA A 180 12.53 16.68 -21.49
CA ALA A 180 11.15 16.67 -21.96
C ALA A 180 10.39 15.43 -21.43
N PRO A 181 9.17 15.60 -20.88
CA PRO A 181 8.36 14.45 -20.48
C PRO A 181 7.88 13.67 -21.71
N VAL A 182 7.98 12.35 -21.64
CA VAL A 182 7.43 11.42 -22.63
C VAL A 182 5.91 11.42 -22.49
N GLN A 183 5.22 11.98 -23.49
CA GLN A 183 3.76 12.05 -23.55
C GLN A 183 3.20 10.77 -24.19
N VAL A 184 2.27 10.12 -23.51
CA VAL A 184 1.55 8.93 -23.99
C VAL A 184 0.08 9.28 -24.10
N LEU A 185 -0.43 9.25 -25.34
CA LEU A 185 -1.78 9.65 -25.72
C LEU A 185 -2.51 8.44 -26.34
N PRO A 186 -3.26 7.67 -25.54
CA PRO A 186 -4.05 6.56 -26.08
C PRO A 186 -5.15 7.09 -27.03
N PRO A 187 -5.36 6.47 -28.21
CA PRO A 187 -6.31 6.92 -29.22
C PRO A 187 -7.74 6.45 -28.90
N VAL A 188 -8.29 6.94 -27.79
CA VAL A 188 -9.59 6.53 -27.22
C VAL A 188 -10.45 7.75 -26.93
N ASP A 189 -11.74 7.71 -27.31
CA ASP A 189 -12.72 8.70 -26.86
C ASP A 189 -13.22 8.35 -25.45
N TRP A 190 -12.52 8.92 -24.47
CA TRP A 190 -12.85 8.73 -23.06
C TRP A 190 -14.21 9.33 -22.67
N ASN A 191 -14.75 10.30 -23.41
CA ASN A 191 -16.03 10.92 -23.10
C ASN A 191 -17.18 10.02 -23.56
N GLU A 192 -17.08 9.44 -24.76
CA GLU A 192 -18.02 8.43 -25.26
C GLU A 192 -18.13 7.26 -24.28
N LEU A 193 -17.00 6.60 -23.95
CA LEU A 193 -17.00 5.45 -23.05
C LEU A 193 -17.60 5.76 -21.67
N VAL A 194 -17.25 6.93 -21.09
CA VAL A 194 -17.77 7.35 -19.77
C VAL A 194 -19.28 7.60 -19.81
N MET A 195 -19.79 8.24 -20.87
CA MET A 195 -21.21 8.54 -21.04
C MET A 195 -22.03 7.27 -21.34
N SER A 196 -21.57 6.43 -22.27
CA SER A 196 -22.29 5.24 -22.73
C SER A 196 -22.30 4.12 -21.69
N LEU A 197 -21.20 3.90 -20.95
CA LEU A 197 -21.13 2.91 -19.88
C LEU A 197 -21.55 3.44 -18.50
N GLN A 198 -21.90 4.73 -18.41
CA GLN A 198 -22.25 5.44 -17.17
C GLN A 198 -21.26 5.13 -16.05
N SER A 199 -19.97 5.38 -16.32
CA SER A 199 -18.91 5.14 -15.35
C SER A 199 -17.63 5.94 -15.63
N MET A 200 -17.28 6.85 -14.71
CA MET A 200 -15.99 7.54 -14.65
C MET A 200 -14.79 6.59 -14.47
N GLY A 201 -15.05 5.34 -14.08
CA GLY A 201 -14.05 4.30 -13.86
C GLY A 201 -13.41 3.73 -15.12
N ILE A 202 -14.09 3.78 -16.28
CA ILE A 202 -13.57 3.25 -17.57
C ILE A 202 -12.42 4.09 -18.14
N ALA A 203 -12.34 5.38 -17.77
CA ALA A 203 -11.30 6.28 -18.26
C ALA A 203 -9.91 6.01 -17.66
N GLU A 204 -9.76 5.01 -16.79
CA GLU A 204 -8.48 4.55 -16.28
C GLU A 204 -8.04 3.24 -16.94
N TRP A 205 -6.74 3.13 -17.20
CA TRP A 205 -6.15 2.07 -18.02
C TRP A 205 -4.73 1.72 -17.58
N GLN A 206 -4.23 0.58 -18.04
CA GLN A 206 -2.84 0.16 -17.92
C GLN A 206 -2.20 -0.15 -19.28
N GLY A 207 -0.88 -0.17 -19.34
CA GLY A 207 -0.13 -0.53 -20.55
C GLY A 207 1.37 -0.58 -20.29
N TRP A 208 2.15 -0.79 -21.34
CA TRP A 208 3.61 -0.88 -21.25
C TRP A 208 4.28 0.10 -22.21
N VAL A 209 5.36 0.73 -21.76
CA VAL A 209 6.21 1.58 -22.60
C VAL A 209 7.68 1.17 -22.46
N LEU A 210 8.34 0.95 -23.59
CA LEU A 210 9.67 0.33 -23.67
C LEU A 210 10.66 1.20 -24.43
N GLY A 211 11.89 1.24 -23.95
CA GLY A 211 12.97 2.07 -24.47
C GLY A 211 14.32 1.36 -24.47
N ASP A 212 15.21 1.73 -25.37
CA ASP A 212 16.55 1.13 -25.48
C ASP A 212 17.61 2.14 -24.99
N VAL A 213 18.44 1.72 -24.03
CA VAL A 213 19.58 2.48 -23.44
C VAL A 213 20.89 1.89 -23.96
N ILE A 214 21.89 2.74 -24.24
CA ILE A 214 23.18 2.31 -24.78
C ILE A 214 24.29 2.54 -23.75
N VAL A 215 25.08 1.49 -23.48
CA VAL A 215 26.21 1.49 -22.56
C VAL A 215 27.47 1.08 -23.33
N ASN A 216 28.45 1.98 -23.42
CA ASN A 216 29.68 1.76 -24.19
C ASN A 216 30.91 1.48 -23.30
N GLU A 217 30.82 1.73 -21.99
CA GLU A 217 31.81 1.33 -20.98
C GLU A 217 31.08 0.65 -19.81
N GLU A 218 31.57 -0.50 -19.34
CA GLU A 218 30.94 -1.24 -18.23
C GLU A 218 30.99 -0.40 -16.94
N ALA A 219 29.83 -0.13 -16.34
CA ALA A 219 29.71 0.81 -15.24
C ALA A 219 28.43 0.64 -14.42
N THR A 220 28.41 1.29 -13.25
CA THR A 220 27.19 1.49 -12.47
C THR A 220 26.43 2.70 -13.01
N VAL A 221 25.21 2.48 -13.47
CA VAL A 221 24.28 3.52 -13.95
C VAL A 221 23.21 3.75 -12.89
N LEU A 222 22.98 5.01 -12.54
CA LEU A 222 21.89 5.46 -11.69
C LEU A 222 20.66 5.75 -12.56
N PHE A 223 19.54 5.11 -12.25
CA PHE A 223 18.25 5.27 -12.94
C PHE A 223 17.21 5.92 -12.03
N GLN A 224 16.32 6.71 -12.62
CA GLN A 224 15.20 7.38 -11.96
C GLN A 224 14.04 7.54 -12.96
N ALA A 225 12.83 7.12 -12.58
CA ALA A 225 11.62 7.31 -13.37
C ALA A 225 10.58 8.10 -12.57
N LEU A 226 10.08 9.22 -13.12
CA LEU A 226 9.15 10.13 -12.44
C LEU A 226 7.74 10.02 -13.07
N GLY A 227 6.72 9.87 -12.23
CA GLY A 227 5.31 9.74 -12.63
C GLY A 227 4.83 8.31 -12.89
N VAL A 228 5.60 7.29 -12.49
CA VAL A 228 5.29 5.86 -12.70
C VAL A 228 5.57 5.05 -11.43
N THR A 229 5.01 3.83 -11.30
CA THR A 229 5.09 3.04 -10.06
C THR A 229 6.33 2.15 -9.97
N HIS A 230 6.77 1.57 -11.09
CA HIS A 230 7.97 0.73 -11.20
C HIS A 230 8.47 0.64 -12.64
N MET A 231 9.68 0.14 -12.80
CA MET A 231 10.34 -0.12 -14.08
C MET A 231 11.23 -1.37 -13.98
N TYR A 232 11.63 -1.91 -15.12
CA TYR A 232 12.67 -2.93 -15.24
C TYR A 232 13.82 -2.37 -16.08
N ILE A 233 15.05 -2.66 -15.67
CA ILE A 233 16.26 -2.51 -16.49
C ILE A 233 16.72 -3.93 -16.83
N ASP A 234 16.51 -4.33 -18.07
CA ASP A 234 16.46 -5.73 -18.52
C ASP A 234 15.51 -6.56 -17.62
N ASP A 235 16.03 -7.45 -16.78
CA ASP A 235 15.25 -8.22 -15.79
C ASP A 235 15.26 -7.61 -14.37
N VAL A 236 16.01 -6.54 -14.10
CA VAL A 236 16.09 -5.96 -12.75
C VAL A 236 14.98 -4.96 -12.51
N MET A 237 14.00 -5.37 -11.72
CA MET A 237 12.89 -4.54 -11.24
C MET A 237 13.38 -3.44 -10.26
N LEU A 238 12.88 -2.22 -10.46
CA LEU A 238 13.18 -1.02 -9.68
C LEU A 238 11.89 -0.22 -9.40
N PRO A 239 11.82 0.55 -8.30
CA PRO A 239 10.69 1.44 -8.02
C PRO A 239 10.69 2.67 -8.93
N GLY A 240 9.52 3.28 -9.11
CA GLY A 240 9.34 4.59 -9.71
C GLY A 240 8.85 5.62 -8.69
N ASP A 241 9.12 6.90 -8.96
CA ASP A 241 8.67 8.04 -8.16
C ASP A 241 7.38 8.63 -8.77
N VAL A 242 6.25 7.99 -8.47
CA VAL A 242 4.91 8.41 -8.92
C VAL A 242 4.56 9.85 -8.50
N TYR A 243 5.21 10.37 -7.45
CA TYR A 243 5.00 11.71 -6.89
C TYR A 243 5.89 12.79 -7.52
N ARG A 244 6.87 12.42 -8.35
CA ARG A 244 7.84 13.33 -8.98
C ARG A 244 8.63 14.20 -7.99
N ARG A 245 9.04 13.62 -6.86
CA ARG A 245 9.90 14.31 -5.86
C ARG A 245 11.30 14.62 -6.38
N ASP A 246 11.76 13.90 -7.41
CA ASP A 246 13.09 14.07 -8.04
C ASP A 246 14.26 13.89 -7.05
N GLN A 247 14.11 12.94 -6.13
CA GLN A 247 15.09 12.67 -5.06
C GLN A 247 15.75 11.29 -5.18
N PHE A 248 14.99 10.29 -5.61
CA PHE A 248 15.40 8.89 -5.55
C PHE A 248 16.09 8.45 -6.86
N TRP A 249 17.20 7.72 -6.72
CA TRP A 249 18.00 7.19 -7.82
C TRP A 249 18.52 5.81 -7.44
N TYR A 250 18.48 4.86 -8.37
CA TYR A 250 18.77 3.44 -8.09
C TYR A 250 19.95 2.94 -8.93
N PRO A 251 21.00 2.35 -8.31
CA PRO A 251 22.19 1.86 -9.02
C PRO A 251 22.00 0.48 -9.63
N ILE A 252 22.33 0.34 -10.91
CA ILE A 252 22.45 -0.94 -11.62
C ILE A 252 23.82 -1.01 -12.29
N GLN A 253 24.55 -2.11 -12.09
CA GLN A 253 25.74 -2.41 -12.88
C GLN A 253 25.34 -2.98 -14.24
N LEU A 254 25.73 -2.29 -15.32
CA LEU A 254 25.49 -2.70 -16.70
C LEU A 254 26.81 -2.99 -17.43
N THR A 255 26.78 -4.00 -18.28
CA THR A 255 27.89 -4.35 -19.19
C THR A 255 27.89 -3.45 -20.43
N GLN A 256 28.87 -3.60 -21.32
CA GLN A 256 28.82 -2.93 -22.63
C GLN A 256 27.76 -3.59 -23.52
N GLY A 257 26.80 -2.80 -24.03
CA GLY A 257 25.68 -3.30 -24.82
C GLY A 257 24.49 -2.33 -24.93
N VAL A 258 23.37 -2.87 -25.40
CA VAL A 258 22.06 -2.19 -25.45
C VAL A 258 21.13 -2.83 -24.42
N HIS A 259 20.63 -2.03 -23.50
CA HIS A 259 19.81 -2.48 -22.37
C HIS A 259 18.37 -2.00 -22.54
N THR A 260 17.38 -2.82 -22.16
CA THR A 260 15.96 -2.48 -22.36
C THR A 260 15.36 -1.94 -21.07
N VAL A 261 14.83 -0.73 -21.12
CA VAL A 261 13.98 -0.14 -20.08
C VAL A 261 12.54 -0.54 -20.37
N GLN A 262 11.86 -1.17 -19.41
CA GLN A 262 10.43 -1.51 -19.51
C GLN A 262 9.68 -0.83 -18.37
N ILE A 263 8.62 -0.07 -18.66
CA ILE A 263 7.87 0.69 -17.67
C ILE A 263 6.39 0.31 -17.78
N LYS A 264 5.79 -0.15 -16.67
CA LYS A 264 4.34 -0.34 -16.59
C LYS A 264 3.68 1.00 -16.33
N LEU A 265 2.79 1.41 -17.22
CA LEU A 265 1.95 2.59 -17.08
C LEU A 265 0.60 2.19 -16.48
N ARG A 266 0.08 3.01 -15.57
CA ARG A 266 -1.32 3.02 -15.15
C ARG A 266 -1.74 4.47 -14.94
N ALA A 267 -2.86 4.89 -15.54
CA ALA A 267 -3.25 6.29 -15.63
C ALA A 267 -4.75 6.49 -15.83
N LYS A 268 -5.19 7.76 -15.82
CA LYS A 268 -6.54 8.20 -16.25
C LYS A 268 -6.40 9.13 -17.45
N GLY A 269 -6.93 8.76 -18.61
CA GLY A 269 -6.72 9.52 -19.85
C GLY A 269 -5.23 9.65 -20.23
N PRO A 270 -4.78 10.79 -20.81
CA PRO A 270 -3.37 11.06 -21.11
C PRO A 270 -2.43 10.87 -19.92
N VAL A 271 -1.20 10.39 -20.17
CA VAL A 271 -0.13 10.32 -19.16
C VAL A 271 1.21 10.81 -19.69
N ALA A 272 1.96 11.47 -18.82
CA ALA A 272 3.32 11.92 -19.09
C ALA A 272 4.27 11.29 -18.06
N PHE A 273 5.50 10.94 -18.45
CA PHE A 273 6.54 10.50 -17.49
C PHE A 273 7.91 11.05 -17.87
N ASN A 274 8.86 11.05 -16.92
CA ASN A 274 10.25 11.41 -17.18
C ASN A 274 11.14 10.22 -16.82
N MET A 275 12.19 9.97 -17.62
CA MET A 275 13.13 8.88 -17.40
C MET A 275 14.55 9.43 -17.45
N ASN A 276 15.19 9.53 -16.29
CA ASN A 276 16.50 10.12 -16.11
C ASN A 276 17.53 9.01 -15.84
N LEU A 277 18.72 9.14 -16.44
CA LEU A 277 19.84 8.23 -16.21
C LEU A 277 21.18 8.96 -16.21
N LYS A 278 22.13 8.47 -15.42
CA LYS A 278 23.52 9.00 -15.34
C LYS A 278 24.49 7.94 -14.81
N MET A 279 25.77 8.09 -15.11
CA MET A 279 26.82 7.27 -14.50
C MET A 279 26.89 7.58 -12.99
N ALA A 280 27.08 6.55 -12.15
CA ALA A 280 27.38 6.73 -10.75
C ALA A 280 28.79 7.35 -10.58
N SER A 281 29.00 8.11 -9.50
CA SER A 281 30.30 8.67 -9.17
C SER A 281 31.01 7.78 -8.15
N GLU A 282 32.14 7.18 -8.53
CA GLU A 282 33.02 6.41 -7.61
C GLU A 282 33.43 7.22 -6.37
N ARG A 283 33.43 8.56 -6.47
CA ARG A 283 33.76 9.46 -5.36
C ARG A 283 32.60 9.69 -4.39
N GLN A 284 31.36 9.35 -4.76
CA GLN A 284 30.15 9.55 -3.94
C GLN A 284 29.30 8.26 -3.92
N PRO A 285 29.69 7.26 -3.10
CA PRO A 285 28.97 5.98 -2.99
C PRO A 285 27.63 6.10 -2.27
N ILE A 286 27.32 7.26 -1.67
CA ILE A 286 26.06 7.53 -0.97
C ILE A 286 25.53 8.93 -1.31
N LYS A 287 24.24 9.13 -1.03
CA LYS A 287 23.60 10.45 -1.01
C LYS A 287 22.74 10.59 0.23
N ILE A 288 23.07 11.56 1.08
CA ILE A 288 22.15 12.06 2.11
C ILE A 288 21.11 12.96 1.42
N LEU A 289 19.83 12.68 1.68
CA LEU A 289 18.68 13.47 1.20
C LEU A 289 18.20 14.42 2.31
N LYS A 290 17.41 15.43 1.93
CA LYS A 290 16.81 16.33 2.93
C LYS A 290 15.69 15.61 3.68
N PRO A 291 15.53 15.83 5.00
CA PRO A 291 14.35 15.38 5.72
C PRO A 291 13.10 16.05 5.12
N THR A 292 12.01 15.30 5.02
CA THR A 292 10.71 15.78 4.52
C THR A 292 9.99 16.66 5.54
N PHE A 293 10.26 16.45 6.83
CA PHE A 293 9.80 17.27 7.95
C PHE A 293 10.82 17.24 9.11
N GLN A 294 10.73 18.24 9.99
CA GLN A 294 11.54 18.40 11.19
C GLN A 294 10.62 18.88 12.33
N PRO A 295 10.96 18.63 13.61
CA PRO A 295 10.21 19.18 14.73
C PRO A 295 10.46 20.68 14.88
N ASP A 296 9.49 21.40 15.44
CA ASP A 296 9.67 22.79 15.86
C ASP A 296 10.19 22.89 17.29
N ILE A 297 10.82 24.03 17.58
CA ILE A 297 11.17 24.50 18.92
C ILE A 297 9.99 25.35 19.44
N VAL A 298 9.60 25.18 20.70
CA VAL A 298 8.48 25.91 21.31
C VAL A 298 8.98 26.82 22.43
N ASN A 299 8.86 28.14 22.29
CA ASN A 299 9.43 29.14 23.21
C ASN A 299 10.91 28.84 23.58
N GLY A 300 11.73 28.41 22.62
CA GLY A 300 13.14 28.04 22.86
C GLY A 300 13.38 26.61 23.38
N LYS A 301 12.33 25.82 23.66
CA LYS A 301 12.42 24.46 24.25
C LYS A 301 12.13 23.36 23.22
N LEU A 302 12.80 22.22 23.32
CA LEU A 302 12.49 21.04 22.48
C LEU A 302 11.28 20.28 23.04
N PHE A 303 10.14 20.35 22.34
CA PHE A 303 8.96 19.54 22.66
C PHE A 303 9.12 18.09 22.18
N SER A 304 9.72 17.85 21.00
CA SER A 304 10.17 16.52 20.57
C SER A 304 11.62 16.55 20.10
N ARG A 305 12.24 15.37 19.95
CA ARG A 305 13.70 15.21 19.89
C ARG A 305 14.23 14.32 18.77
N TYR A 306 13.44 14.05 17.73
CA TYR A 306 13.83 13.09 16.67
C TYR A 306 13.73 13.71 15.27
N ILE A 307 14.66 13.32 14.38
CA ILE A 307 14.67 13.69 12.95
C ILE A 307 15.00 12.45 12.12
N SER A 308 14.24 12.21 11.04
CA SER A 308 14.48 11.13 10.08
C SER A 308 15.23 11.66 8.88
N ILE A 309 16.38 11.08 8.57
CA ILE A 309 17.27 11.53 7.49
C ILE A 309 17.44 10.38 6.49
N PRO A 310 16.89 10.48 5.27
CA PRO A 310 17.05 9.42 4.26
C PRO A 310 18.48 9.41 3.70
N ILE A 311 19.06 8.22 3.60
CA ILE A 311 20.37 8.01 2.96
C ILE A 311 20.24 6.92 1.90
N SER A 312 20.56 7.28 0.65
CA SER A 312 20.62 6.36 -0.49
C SER A 312 22.03 5.79 -0.63
N ASN A 313 22.16 4.47 -0.73
CA ASN A 313 23.39 3.78 -1.12
C ASN A 313 23.43 3.62 -2.66
N TYR A 314 24.44 4.21 -3.29
CA TYR A 314 24.68 4.17 -4.73
C TYR A 314 25.71 3.12 -5.16
N ASP A 315 26.34 2.40 -4.22
CA ASP A 315 27.09 1.17 -4.51
C ASP A 315 26.11 0.01 -4.77
N TYR A 316 26.41 -0.84 -5.75
CA TYR A 316 25.59 -1.99 -6.16
C TYR A 316 26.08 -3.33 -5.56
N LYS A 317 27.26 -3.32 -4.95
CA LYS A 317 27.94 -4.47 -4.33
C LYS A 317 28.03 -4.32 -2.81
N LYS A 318 28.43 -3.15 -2.31
CA LYS A 318 28.79 -2.94 -0.90
C LYS A 318 27.61 -2.44 -0.07
N TRP A 319 27.47 -3.03 1.11
CA TRP A 319 26.72 -2.42 2.20
C TRP A 319 27.49 -1.19 2.71
N VAL A 320 26.77 -0.22 3.26
CA VAL A 320 27.34 0.95 3.94
C VAL A 320 26.72 1.05 5.33
N LYS A 321 27.55 1.19 6.36
CA LYS A 321 27.11 1.35 7.75
C LYS A 321 27.36 2.76 8.27
N VAL A 322 26.32 3.39 8.82
CA VAL A 322 26.47 4.63 9.59
C VAL A 322 27.09 4.28 10.94
N THR A 323 28.25 4.84 11.25
CA THR A 323 29.00 4.57 12.49
C THR A 323 28.75 5.63 13.58
N GLY A 324 28.33 6.83 13.20
CA GLY A 324 27.96 7.88 14.15
C GLY A 324 27.33 9.11 13.48
N VAL A 325 26.80 10.00 14.31
CA VAL A 325 26.38 11.36 13.90
C VAL A 325 26.85 12.36 14.97
N ARG A 326 27.16 13.59 14.55
CA ARG A 326 27.57 14.69 15.42
C ARG A 326 27.12 16.05 14.86
N CYS A 327 26.80 17.00 15.73
CA CYS A 327 26.50 18.38 15.35
C CYS A 327 27.77 19.26 15.32
N THR A 328 27.65 20.48 14.80
CA THR A 328 28.77 21.43 14.67
C THR A 328 28.52 22.72 15.46
N LYS A 329 29.39 23.02 16.44
CA LYS A 329 29.59 24.32 17.10
C LYS A 329 28.33 25.11 17.52
N GLN A 330 27.40 24.45 18.20
CA GLN A 330 26.78 25.04 19.39
C GLN A 330 27.07 24.10 20.55
N ASP A 331 27.72 24.58 21.61
CA ASP A 331 28.24 23.73 22.69
C ASP A 331 27.15 23.04 23.52
N SER A 332 25.89 23.47 23.36
CA SER A 332 24.70 22.81 23.93
C SER A 332 24.02 21.79 23.01
N LEU A 333 24.19 21.82 21.68
CA LEU A 333 23.43 20.94 20.77
C LEU A 333 24.15 19.61 20.51
N THR A 334 23.60 18.51 21.03
CA THR A 334 24.07 17.15 20.76
C THR A 334 23.17 16.42 19.76
N ALA A 335 23.73 15.45 19.03
CA ALA A 335 22.98 14.48 18.25
C ALA A 335 23.58 13.08 18.45
N SER A 336 22.73 12.06 18.42
CA SER A 336 23.12 10.64 18.43
C SER A 336 22.24 9.82 17.49
N LEU A 337 22.68 8.62 17.12
CA LEU A 337 21.86 7.68 16.36
C LEU A 337 20.78 7.09 17.27
N TYR A 338 19.54 7.02 16.79
CA TYR A 338 18.45 6.31 17.46
C TYR A 338 18.35 4.88 16.92
N ASP A 339 19.15 3.96 17.47
CA ASP A 339 19.23 2.59 16.97
C ASP A 339 18.16 1.67 17.58
N ALA A 340 16.92 1.83 17.14
CA ALA A 340 15.81 0.94 17.51
C ALA A 340 15.90 -0.46 16.88
N TYR A 341 16.72 -0.65 15.85
CA TYR A 341 16.80 -1.88 15.05
C TYR A 341 18.10 -2.69 15.26
N GLY A 342 19.07 -2.17 16.02
CA GLY A 342 20.41 -2.75 16.16
C GLY A 342 21.23 -2.72 14.85
N ASN A 343 20.81 -1.93 13.86
CA ASN A 343 21.24 -2.05 12.48
C ASN A 343 21.22 -0.71 11.74
N SER A 344 22.38 -0.04 11.72
CA SER A 344 22.67 1.16 10.95
C SER A 344 23.22 0.89 9.53
N ALA A 345 23.16 -0.36 9.03
CA ALA A 345 23.60 -0.72 7.69
C ALA A 345 22.51 -0.42 6.63
N ILE A 346 22.95 -0.12 5.40
CA ILE A 346 22.13 0.22 4.24
C ILE A 346 22.54 -0.71 3.09
N ALA A 347 21.58 -1.49 2.57
CA ALA A 347 21.86 -2.46 1.52
C ALA A 347 22.29 -1.79 0.19
N PRO A 348 23.03 -2.51 -0.69
CA PRO A 348 23.40 -1.97 -2.00
C PRO A 348 22.16 -1.59 -2.82
N GLY A 349 22.06 -0.33 -3.24
CA GLY A 349 20.89 0.23 -3.92
C GLY A 349 19.67 0.57 -3.05
N GLN A 350 19.76 0.45 -1.72
CA GLN A 350 18.69 0.84 -0.80
C GLN A 350 18.75 2.34 -0.48
N THR A 351 17.59 2.98 -0.37
CA THR A 351 17.41 4.21 0.42
C THR A 351 16.76 3.85 1.75
N LYS A 352 17.41 4.23 2.86
CA LYS A 352 16.98 3.89 4.22
C LYS A 352 16.90 5.15 5.07
N ASN A 353 15.85 5.26 5.87
CA ASN A 353 15.69 6.34 6.84
C ASN A 353 16.54 6.06 8.09
N ILE A 354 17.44 6.98 8.41
CA ILE A 354 18.27 6.95 9.61
C ILE A 354 17.72 7.98 10.60
N ILE A 355 17.21 7.50 11.74
CA ILE A 355 16.66 8.37 12.78
C ILE A 355 17.80 8.85 13.68
N ILE A 356 17.89 10.16 13.88
CA ILE A 356 18.77 10.78 14.87
C ILE A 356 17.96 11.37 16.02
N LYS A 357 18.54 11.33 17.22
CA LYS A 357 18.01 11.99 18.42
C LYS A 357 18.83 13.25 18.68
N ILE A 358 18.16 14.40 18.82
CA ILE A 358 18.77 15.68 19.23
C ILE A 358 18.63 15.90 20.75
N GLY A 359 19.59 16.61 21.34
CA GLY A 359 19.64 16.90 22.78
C GLY A 359 20.32 18.24 23.08
N LEU A 360 20.14 18.74 24.30
CA LEU A 360 20.58 20.09 24.72
C LEU A 360 21.71 20.08 25.77
N GLY A 361 22.41 18.96 25.91
CA GLY A 361 23.46 18.78 26.91
C GLY A 361 22.94 19.03 28.32
N ASN A 362 23.50 20.03 29.00
CA ASN A 362 23.11 20.46 30.35
C ASN A 362 22.18 21.69 30.37
N LYS A 363 21.66 22.14 29.21
CA LYS A 363 20.68 23.24 29.13
C LYS A 363 19.26 22.69 28.98
N GLU A 364 18.28 23.37 29.57
CA GLU A 364 16.86 23.14 29.26
C GLU A 364 16.44 23.83 27.95
N ASP A 365 17.03 25.01 27.68
CA ASP A 365 16.57 25.95 26.65
C ASP A 365 17.66 26.26 25.62
N ILE A 366 17.25 26.47 24.36
CA ILE A 366 18.11 26.81 23.22
C ILE A 366 18.37 28.32 23.17
N ASP A 367 17.28 29.10 23.11
CA ASP A 367 17.26 30.55 22.96
C ASP A 367 15.96 31.11 23.55
N THR A 368 16.07 32.04 24.49
CA THR A 368 14.91 32.69 25.13
C THR A 368 14.14 33.63 24.22
N ASN A 369 14.74 34.10 23.12
CA ASN A 369 14.07 34.97 22.14
C ASN A 369 13.24 34.19 21.10
N CYS A 370 13.35 32.86 21.07
CA CYS A 370 12.67 31.97 20.13
C CYS A 370 12.97 32.31 18.65
N SER A 371 14.26 32.30 18.30
CA SER A 371 14.76 32.33 16.92
C SER A 371 14.89 30.92 16.30
N ASP A 372 14.88 30.85 14.97
CA ASP A 372 15.11 29.59 14.22
C ASP A 372 16.51 29.03 14.48
N LEU A 373 16.62 27.72 14.75
CA LEU A 373 17.89 27.04 14.96
C LEU A 373 18.38 26.39 13.65
N GLU A 374 19.46 26.92 13.09
CA GLU A 374 20.19 26.33 11.98
C GLU A 374 21.48 25.63 12.46
N PHE A 375 21.70 24.39 12.04
CA PHE A 375 22.88 23.61 12.42
C PHE A 375 23.30 22.63 11.31
N VAL A 376 24.55 22.16 11.35
CA VAL A 376 25.03 21.12 10.44
C VAL A 376 25.23 19.82 11.21
N ALA A 377 24.53 18.78 10.79
CA ALA A 377 24.77 17.40 11.20
C ALA A 377 25.81 16.76 10.26
N ILE A 378 26.74 16.03 10.87
CA ILE A 378 27.84 15.34 10.21
C ILE A 378 27.69 13.85 10.51
N PHE A 379 27.57 13.04 9.46
CA PHE A 379 27.43 11.59 9.54
C PHE A 379 28.75 10.92 9.23
N SER A 380 29.17 10.00 10.10
CA SER A 380 30.36 9.17 9.91
C SER A 380 29.97 7.77 9.43
N PHE A 381 30.79 7.19 8.57
CA PHE A 381 30.53 5.92 7.91
C PHE A 381 31.71 4.96 8.03
N ASP A 382 31.44 3.66 7.87
CA ASP A 382 32.44 2.58 7.87
C ASP A 382 33.53 2.72 6.79
N PHE A 383 33.23 3.33 5.65
CA PHE A 383 34.22 3.66 4.61
C PHE A 383 35.10 4.88 4.93
N GLY A 384 35.06 5.41 6.16
CA GLY A 384 36.08 6.33 6.69
C GLY A 384 35.99 7.78 6.22
N ARG A 385 34.86 8.22 5.65
CA ARG A 385 34.61 9.61 5.29
C ARG A 385 33.33 10.13 5.95
N ASP A 386 33.38 11.35 6.45
CA ASP A 386 32.19 12.09 6.88
C ASP A 386 31.47 12.77 5.70
N GLU A 387 30.13 12.67 5.67
CA GLU A 387 29.27 13.49 4.80
C GLU A 387 28.35 14.39 5.66
N LYS A 388 27.86 15.51 5.11
CA LYS A 388 27.23 16.59 5.89
C LYS A 388 25.86 17.02 5.36
N ILE A 389 24.97 17.41 6.26
CA ILE A 389 23.68 18.03 5.93
C ILE A 389 23.38 19.23 6.85
N ALA A 390 22.94 20.33 6.26
CA ALA A 390 22.38 21.46 6.98
C ALA A 390 20.91 21.19 7.33
N LEU A 391 20.55 21.44 8.59
CA LEU A 391 19.25 21.21 9.19
C LEU A 391 18.75 22.51 9.83
N LYS A 392 17.43 22.66 9.92
CA LYS A 392 16.78 23.88 10.41
C LYS A 392 15.50 23.55 11.17
N LEU A 393 15.48 23.85 12.47
CA LEU A 393 14.29 23.78 13.30
C LEU A 393 13.69 25.19 13.39
N ARG A 394 12.38 25.32 13.15
CA ARG A 394 11.70 26.62 13.29
C ARG A 394 11.41 26.86 14.77
N CYS A 395 11.40 28.11 15.24
CA CYS A 395 10.83 28.41 16.55
C CYS A 395 9.39 28.94 16.44
N ARG A 396 8.53 28.46 17.33
CA ARG A 396 7.09 28.74 17.41
C ARG A 396 6.74 29.13 18.84
N ARG A 397 5.69 29.94 19.02
CA ARG A 397 5.21 30.35 20.34
C ARG A 397 4.14 29.39 20.86
N ARG A 398 4.04 29.21 22.19
CA ARG A 398 3.04 28.32 22.84
C ARG A 398 1.58 28.52 22.40
N LYS A 399 1.19 29.73 21.99
CA LYS A 399 -0.16 30.05 21.47
C LYS A 399 -0.25 30.11 19.94
N GLU A 400 0.69 29.46 19.25
CA GLU A 400 0.65 29.21 17.82
C GLU A 400 0.63 27.70 17.55
N SER A 401 0.33 27.34 16.31
CA SER A 401 0.53 25.98 15.79
C SER A 401 2.02 25.63 15.67
N PHE A 402 2.40 24.43 16.14
CA PHE A 402 3.76 23.90 16.02
C PHE A 402 3.80 22.41 15.69
N LEU A 403 4.85 21.97 15.00
CA LEU A 403 5.11 20.59 14.62
C LEU A 403 5.90 19.83 15.69
N PHE A 404 5.51 18.57 15.92
CA PHE A 404 6.30 17.61 16.68
C PHE A 404 6.47 16.30 15.90
N THR A 405 7.57 15.60 16.20
CA THR A 405 7.96 14.31 15.63
C THR A 405 7.92 13.20 16.66
N PHE A 406 7.51 12.00 16.25
CA PHE A 406 7.40 10.84 17.13
C PHE A 406 7.74 9.54 16.40
N VAL A 407 8.23 8.55 17.16
CA VAL A 407 8.42 7.19 16.66
C VAL A 407 7.07 6.49 16.66
N ASP A 408 6.66 6.07 15.46
CA ASP A 408 5.34 5.56 15.13
C ASP A 408 5.23 4.04 15.33
N HIS A 409 4.03 3.49 15.11
CA HIS A 409 3.71 2.09 15.33
C HIS A 409 4.61 1.09 14.57
N ASP A 410 5.10 1.42 13.36
CA ASP A 410 6.01 0.59 12.56
C ASP A 410 7.51 0.85 12.85
N GLY A 411 7.83 1.77 13.77
CA GLY A 411 9.20 2.20 14.07
C GLY A 411 9.78 3.24 13.10
N SER A 412 9.02 3.70 12.09
CA SER A 412 9.33 4.92 11.36
C SER A 412 9.18 6.16 12.25
N LEU A 413 9.69 7.29 11.76
CA LEU A 413 9.38 8.59 12.35
C LEU A 413 8.25 9.23 11.58
N GLN A 414 7.23 9.72 12.28
CA GLN A 414 6.13 10.50 11.72
C GLN A 414 6.02 11.85 12.44
N HIS A 415 5.11 12.70 12.00
CA HIS A 415 4.88 14.03 12.58
C HIS A 415 3.41 14.38 12.72
N ALA A 416 3.14 15.35 13.60
CA ALA A 416 1.84 15.95 13.82
C ALA A 416 2.01 17.45 14.14
N ALA A 417 0.96 18.23 13.91
CA ALA A 417 0.86 19.61 14.34
C ALA A 417 -0.13 19.73 15.51
N VAL A 418 0.18 20.60 16.46
CA VAL A 418 -0.66 20.82 17.65
C VAL A 418 -0.84 22.29 17.99
N ILE A 419 -1.89 22.59 18.75
CA ILE A 419 -2.13 23.89 19.39
C ILE A 419 -2.57 23.64 20.83
N GLU A 420 -2.02 24.40 21.77
CA GLU A 420 -2.44 24.39 23.18
C GLU A 420 -3.89 24.87 23.36
N PRO A 421 -4.61 24.40 24.40
CA PRO A 421 -5.96 24.89 24.73
C PRO A 421 -5.99 26.41 24.97
N LEU A 422 -7.02 27.08 24.46
CA LEU A 422 -7.21 28.53 24.66
C LEU A 422 -7.52 28.89 26.12
N SER A 423 -8.28 28.02 26.78
CA SER A 423 -8.63 28.03 28.20
C SER A 423 -8.19 26.71 28.82
N GLY A 424 -7.70 26.75 30.07
CA GLY A 424 -7.18 25.57 30.75
C GLY A 424 -8.25 24.53 31.11
N CYS A 425 -7.79 23.33 31.45
CA CYS A 425 -8.59 22.25 32.05
C CYS A 425 -8.19 22.04 33.53
N THR A 426 -8.98 21.26 34.27
CA THR A 426 -8.76 21.04 35.71
C THR A 426 -7.55 20.18 36.08
N SER A 427 -6.95 19.50 35.11
CA SER A 427 -5.92 18.46 35.35
C SER A 427 -5.36 17.92 34.02
N VAL A 428 -6.24 17.31 33.22
CA VAL A 428 -5.93 16.72 31.92
C VAL A 428 -7.02 17.13 30.92
N CYS A 429 -6.60 17.64 29.78
CA CYS A 429 -7.45 18.18 28.72
C CYS A 429 -7.76 17.07 27.70
N PRO A 430 -9.03 16.90 27.29
CA PRO A 430 -9.37 16.12 26.11
C PRO A 430 -8.72 16.68 24.83
N VAL A 431 -8.65 15.84 23.79
CA VAL A 431 -8.01 16.18 22.51
C VAL A 431 -9.03 16.22 21.38
N LEU A 432 -9.05 17.33 20.64
CA LEU A 432 -9.69 17.45 19.34
C LEU A 432 -8.75 16.86 18.28
N LEU A 433 -8.92 15.57 18.00
CA LEU A 433 -8.19 14.85 16.96
C LEU A 433 -8.80 15.22 15.60
N THR A 434 -8.11 16.08 14.86
CA THR A 434 -8.60 16.66 13.61
C THR A 434 -7.86 16.10 12.40
N LEU A 435 -8.59 15.36 11.57
CA LEU A 435 -8.07 14.56 10.47
C LEU A 435 -8.19 15.34 9.16
N HIS A 436 -7.09 15.35 8.40
CA HIS A 436 -6.94 16.23 7.24
C HIS A 436 -7.44 15.63 5.92
N GLY A 437 -7.77 16.51 4.97
CA GLY A 437 -8.10 16.16 3.60
C GLY A 437 -6.88 15.72 2.77
N THR A 438 -7.10 15.22 1.56
CA THR A 438 -6.02 14.85 0.64
C THR A 438 -5.17 16.07 0.28
N THR A 439 -3.85 15.90 0.14
CA THR A 439 -2.82 16.96 -0.08
C THR A 439 -2.62 17.99 1.03
N VAL A 440 -3.50 18.08 2.03
CA VAL A 440 -3.33 18.98 3.19
C VAL A 440 -2.23 18.43 4.11
N PRO A 441 -1.18 19.19 4.48
CA PRO A 441 -0.21 18.76 5.49
C PRO A 441 -0.73 19.03 6.92
N PRO A 442 -0.25 18.31 7.94
CA PRO A 442 -0.69 18.45 9.34
C PRO A 442 -0.67 19.90 9.87
N GLN A 443 0.38 20.67 9.56
CA GLN A 443 0.50 22.09 9.89
C GLN A 443 -0.72 22.90 9.42
N ASN A 444 -1.13 22.73 8.16
CA ASN A 444 -2.24 23.48 7.57
C ASN A 444 -3.59 23.06 8.18
N GLN A 445 -3.73 21.79 8.58
CA GLN A 445 -4.92 21.30 9.27
C GLN A 445 -5.04 21.91 10.67
N ALA A 446 -3.96 21.97 11.44
CA ALA A 446 -3.93 22.69 12.71
C ALA A 446 -4.21 24.19 12.50
N ASP A 447 -3.59 24.82 11.49
CA ASP A 447 -3.81 26.23 11.13
C ASP A 447 -5.23 26.56 10.66
N SER A 448 -6.09 25.58 10.39
CA SER A 448 -7.53 25.83 10.16
C SER A 448 -8.30 26.13 11.47
N TYR A 449 -7.72 25.81 12.63
CA TYR A 449 -8.26 26.12 13.95
C TYR A 449 -7.86 27.52 14.46
N LYS A 450 -7.37 28.39 13.57
CA LYS A 450 -7.20 29.82 13.87
C LYS A 450 -8.39 30.64 13.40
N ARG A 451 -8.66 31.73 14.10
CA ARG A 451 -9.74 32.68 13.83
C ARG A 451 -9.30 34.11 14.15
N MET A 452 -9.98 35.10 13.56
CA MET A 452 -9.68 36.51 13.80
C MET A 452 -10.55 37.07 14.94
N GLU A 453 -9.93 37.54 16.02
CA GLU A 453 -10.59 38.20 17.15
C GLU A 453 -9.92 39.54 17.45
N ASN A 454 -10.69 40.64 17.48
CA ASN A 454 -10.21 41.98 17.80
C ASN A 454 -8.94 42.40 17.02
N GLY A 455 -8.86 42.02 15.74
CA GLY A 455 -7.73 42.30 14.85
C GLY A 455 -6.48 41.42 15.07
N LYS A 456 -6.58 40.35 15.87
CA LYS A 456 -5.50 39.41 16.18
C LYS A 456 -5.89 37.98 15.82
N TRP A 457 -4.91 37.18 15.42
CA TRP A 457 -5.10 35.74 15.23
C TRP A 457 -5.11 35.01 16.57
N VAL A 458 -6.15 34.23 16.80
CA VAL A 458 -6.33 33.36 17.96
C VAL A 458 -6.37 31.92 17.44
N PHE A 459 -5.49 31.07 17.97
CA PHE A 459 -5.30 29.68 17.52
C PHE A 459 -5.84 28.71 18.57
N GLY A 460 -6.60 27.69 18.13
CA GLY A 460 -7.03 26.57 18.97
C GLY A 460 -8.48 26.66 19.42
N VAL A 461 -8.81 25.84 20.41
CA VAL A 461 -10.16 25.66 20.96
C VAL A 461 -10.11 25.71 22.48
N GLU A 462 -11.21 26.16 23.08
CA GLU A 462 -11.42 26.24 24.51
C GLU A 462 -11.43 24.83 25.14
N HIS A 463 -10.68 24.62 26.23
CA HIS A 463 -10.53 23.36 26.99
C HIS A 463 -10.03 22.12 26.20
N LEU A 464 -9.66 22.28 24.93
CA LEU A 464 -9.29 21.19 24.02
C LEU A 464 -7.91 21.43 23.41
N TRP A 465 -7.03 20.42 23.51
CA TRP A 465 -5.84 20.37 22.64
C TRP A 465 -6.27 20.12 21.21
N VAL A 466 -5.75 20.87 20.24
CA VAL A 466 -5.93 20.53 18.82
C VAL A 466 -4.76 19.64 18.40
N LEU A 467 -5.05 18.47 17.81
CA LEU A 467 -4.06 17.54 17.27
C LEU A 467 -4.40 17.18 15.82
N ALA A 468 -3.54 17.60 14.89
CA ALA A 468 -3.57 17.19 13.49
C ALA A 468 -2.40 16.23 13.22
N PRO A 469 -2.64 14.90 13.09
CA PRO A 469 -1.60 13.93 12.74
C PRO A 469 -1.31 13.90 11.24
N THR A 470 -0.20 13.24 10.84
CA THR A 470 -0.02 12.73 9.48
C THR A 470 -0.69 11.34 9.31
N ARG A 471 -0.84 10.90 8.06
CA ARG A 471 -1.55 9.66 7.65
C ARG A 471 -0.61 8.54 7.16
N HIS A 472 0.61 8.46 7.69
CA HIS A 472 1.61 7.47 7.29
C HIS A 472 1.92 7.49 5.77
N GLY A 473 2.21 8.67 5.21
CA GLY A 473 2.38 8.89 3.78
C GLY A 473 1.06 9.08 3.03
N ALA A 474 0.73 8.15 2.12
CA ALA A 474 -0.39 8.32 1.18
C ALA A 474 -1.66 7.51 1.51
N HIS A 475 -1.71 6.81 2.64
CA HIS A 475 -2.91 6.07 3.09
C HIS A 475 -4.10 6.99 3.34
N ASN A 476 -5.30 6.43 3.27
CA ASN A 476 -6.44 7.01 3.96
C ASN A 476 -6.25 6.83 5.49
N TRP A 477 -7.20 7.29 6.30
CA TRP A 477 -7.20 7.07 7.75
C TRP A 477 -7.63 5.64 8.14
N GLU A 478 -7.17 4.67 7.34
CA GLU A 478 -7.40 3.23 7.41
C GLU A 478 -6.06 2.55 7.76
N GLY A 479 -6.05 1.51 8.60
CA GLY A 479 -4.85 0.70 8.81
C GLY A 479 -3.65 1.52 9.33
N PRO A 480 -2.51 1.63 8.60
CA PRO A 480 -1.40 2.47 9.02
C PRO A 480 -1.80 3.93 9.31
N GLY A 481 -2.66 4.55 8.50
CA GLY A 481 -3.11 5.93 8.74
C GLY A 481 -3.97 6.07 10.00
N GLU A 482 -4.74 5.05 10.35
CA GLU A 482 -5.51 4.95 11.60
C GLU A 482 -4.55 4.81 12.81
N LEU A 483 -3.56 3.93 12.69
CA LEU A 483 -2.57 3.68 13.74
C LEU A 483 -1.64 4.87 13.98
N THR A 484 -1.20 5.61 12.95
CA THR A 484 -0.41 6.84 13.13
C THR A 484 -1.22 7.93 13.83
N ALA A 485 -2.51 8.09 13.53
CA ALA A 485 -3.36 9.07 14.20
C ALA A 485 -3.50 8.77 15.70
N VAL A 486 -3.69 7.50 16.05
CA VAL A 486 -3.79 7.04 17.45
C VAL A 486 -2.43 7.06 18.15
N THR A 487 -1.34 6.76 17.45
CA THR A 487 0.02 6.85 18.02
C THR A 487 0.41 8.30 18.26
N ALA A 488 0.09 9.23 17.35
CA ALA A 488 0.27 10.67 17.56
C ALA A 488 -0.44 11.16 18.83
N LEU A 489 -1.64 10.64 19.11
CA LEU A 489 -2.43 10.96 20.29
C LEU A 489 -1.76 10.48 21.60
N SER A 490 -1.39 9.20 21.69
CA SER A 490 -0.67 8.70 22.88
C SER A 490 0.71 9.35 23.04
N ARG A 491 1.38 9.73 21.94
CA ARG A 491 2.65 10.48 21.97
C ARG A 491 2.45 11.93 22.41
N LEU A 492 1.33 12.58 22.09
CA LEU A 492 0.99 13.90 22.62
C LEU A 492 0.75 13.84 24.13
N ALA A 493 0.03 12.83 24.62
CA ALA A 493 -0.13 12.58 26.06
C ALA A 493 1.22 12.31 26.74
N GLU A 494 2.09 11.49 26.15
CA GLU A 494 3.46 11.24 26.65
C GLU A 494 4.29 12.54 26.75
N LEU A 495 4.40 13.29 25.65
CA LEU A 495 5.26 14.47 25.57
C LEU A 495 4.74 15.64 26.42
N THR A 496 3.43 15.86 26.50
CA THR A 496 2.87 16.88 27.40
C THR A 496 3.10 16.54 28.88
N ASN A 497 3.05 15.27 29.27
CA ASN A 497 3.40 14.85 30.63
C ASN A 497 4.90 15.00 30.92
N GLN A 498 5.78 14.62 30.00
CA GLN A 498 7.24 14.79 30.13
C GLN A 498 7.68 16.26 30.13
N ALA A 499 6.94 17.15 29.46
CA ALA A 499 7.24 18.59 29.43
C ALA A 499 6.75 19.28 30.72
N SER A 500 7.67 19.58 31.63
CA SER A 500 7.41 20.35 32.87
C SER A 500 6.80 21.73 32.62
N TRP A 501 7.16 22.37 31.50
CA TRP A 501 6.68 23.69 31.09
C TRP A 501 5.28 23.71 30.44
N VAL A 502 4.68 22.53 30.20
CA VAL A 502 3.30 22.40 29.70
C VAL A 502 2.37 22.19 30.89
N GLU A 503 1.56 23.19 31.24
CA GLU A 503 0.59 23.10 32.33
C GLU A 503 -0.57 22.14 31.97
N ASN A 504 -1.21 22.36 30.83
CA ASN A 504 -2.37 21.60 30.36
C ASN A 504 -1.94 20.24 29.76
N LYS A 505 -1.97 19.16 30.54
CA LYS A 505 -1.64 17.81 30.05
C LYS A 505 -2.70 17.30 29.06
N ALA A 506 -2.31 16.53 28.04
CA ALA A 506 -3.25 15.96 27.06
C ALA A 506 -3.71 14.54 27.44
N SER A 507 -4.97 14.19 27.15
CA SER A 507 -5.52 12.83 27.34
C SER A 507 -5.53 12.04 26.02
N ASP A 508 -5.09 10.79 26.05
CA ASP A 508 -5.23 9.84 24.95
C ASP A 508 -6.52 9.00 25.00
N ARG A 509 -7.34 9.20 26.05
CA ARG A 509 -8.58 8.46 26.32
C ARG A 509 -9.86 9.27 26.14
N HIS A 510 -9.76 10.59 26.04
CA HIS A 510 -10.90 11.51 25.91
C HIS A 510 -10.76 12.30 24.61
N ILE A 511 -11.46 11.87 23.56
CA ILE A 511 -11.24 12.35 22.20
C ILE A 511 -12.53 12.97 21.64
N VAL A 512 -12.44 14.18 21.09
CA VAL A 512 -13.39 14.67 20.09
C VAL A 512 -12.78 14.43 18.72
N ILE A 513 -13.44 13.64 17.87
CA ILE A 513 -12.91 13.28 16.55
C ILE A 513 -13.54 14.20 15.50
N ALA A 514 -12.72 14.85 14.68
CA ALA A 514 -13.18 15.74 13.61
C ALA A 514 -12.42 15.51 12.31
N GLY A 515 -12.99 15.88 11.17
CA GLY A 515 -12.23 15.94 9.91
C GLY A 515 -13.05 16.34 8.69
N HIS A 516 -12.35 16.70 7.62
CA HIS A 516 -12.95 17.12 6.34
C HIS A 516 -12.53 16.24 5.16
N SER A 517 -13.45 15.98 4.23
CA SER A 517 -13.17 15.22 2.99
C SER A 517 -12.67 13.79 3.29
N MET A 518 -11.46 13.43 2.86
CA MET A 518 -10.76 12.22 3.31
C MET A 518 -10.65 12.13 4.84
N GLY A 519 -10.40 13.24 5.53
CA GLY A 519 -10.46 13.34 6.99
C GLY A 519 -11.87 13.19 7.57
N GLY A 520 -12.90 13.55 6.80
CA GLY A 520 -14.30 13.31 7.16
C GLY A 520 -14.68 11.83 7.11
N HIS A 521 -14.09 11.08 6.17
CA HIS A 521 -14.09 9.61 6.22
C HIS A 521 -13.28 9.09 7.42
N GLY A 522 -12.09 9.63 7.68
CA GLY A 522 -11.27 9.23 8.83
C GLY A 522 -11.96 9.44 10.17
N ALA A 523 -12.77 10.49 10.28
CA ALA A 523 -13.61 10.72 11.44
C ALA A 523 -14.62 9.57 11.64
N TRP A 524 -15.25 9.09 10.57
CA TRP A 524 -16.07 7.88 10.63
C TRP A 524 -15.27 6.64 11.02
N GLN A 525 -14.11 6.41 10.40
CA GLN A 525 -13.29 5.22 10.62
C GLN A 525 -12.79 5.12 12.08
N LEU A 526 -12.19 6.19 12.62
CA LEU A 526 -11.75 6.18 14.02
C LEU A 526 -12.95 6.16 14.97
N GLY A 527 -14.04 6.89 14.68
CA GLY A 527 -15.24 6.90 15.52
C GLY A 527 -15.93 5.54 15.64
N THR A 528 -15.97 4.73 14.58
CA THR A 528 -16.57 3.39 14.60
C THR A 528 -15.65 2.33 15.22
N HIS A 529 -14.34 2.56 15.28
CA HIS A 529 -13.36 1.60 15.81
C HIS A 529 -12.89 1.91 17.25
N TYR A 530 -12.99 3.17 17.69
CA TYR A 530 -12.61 3.67 19.02
C TYR A 530 -13.77 4.40 19.76
N PRO A 531 -15.01 3.87 19.77
CA PRO A 531 -16.17 4.57 20.34
C PRO A 531 -16.05 4.81 21.85
N ASP A 532 -15.39 3.90 22.57
CA ASP A 532 -15.20 3.96 24.03
C ASP A 532 -14.18 5.01 24.50
N ASN A 533 -13.44 5.63 23.57
CA ASN A 533 -12.60 6.82 23.80
C ASN A 533 -13.28 8.11 23.30
N THR A 534 -14.45 8.02 22.66
CA THR A 534 -15.05 9.12 21.88
C THR A 534 -16.11 9.89 22.68
N LEU A 535 -15.80 11.16 22.96
CA LEU A 535 -16.72 12.14 23.53
C LEU A 535 -17.76 12.59 22.51
N ALA A 536 -17.33 12.99 21.31
CA ALA A 536 -18.17 13.42 20.20
C ALA A 536 -17.45 13.27 18.86
N LEU A 537 -18.22 13.25 17.77
CA LEU A 537 -17.76 12.98 16.41
C LEU A 537 -18.29 14.03 15.40
N ILE A 538 -17.41 14.58 14.57
CA ILE A 538 -17.73 15.58 13.53
C ILE A 538 -17.19 15.10 12.18
N SER A 539 -18.07 14.92 11.18
CA SER A 539 -17.68 14.64 9.80
C SER A 539 -18.14 15.76 8.86
N ALA A 540 -17.18 16.47 8.27
CA ALA A 540 -17.43 17.50 7.27
C ALA A 540 -17.15 16.95 5.86
N ALA A 541 -18.18 16.90 5.00
CA ALA A 541 -18.09 16.37 3.63
C ALA A 541 -17.34 15.02 3.54
N GLY A 542 -17.56 14.11 4.51
CA GLY A 542 -16.89 12.81 4.58
C GLY A 542 -17.53 11.75 3.68
N TRP A 543 -16.74 11.07 2.85
CA TRP A 543 -17.17 9.89 2.10
C TRP A 543 -17.24 8.66 3.02
N ILE A 544 -17.96 7.62 2.59
CA ILE A 544 -18.20 6.41 3.40
C ILE A 544 -17.08 5.39 3.22
N ARG A 545 -16.86 4.97 1.97
CA ARG A 545 -15.86 3.98 1.55
C ARG A 545 -15.16 4.41 0.27
N LYS A 546 -13.93 3.96 0.06
CA LYS A 546 -13.04 4.44 -1.01
C LYS A 546 -13.47 3.95 -2.39
N GLU A 547 -14.12 2.80 -2.45
CA GLU A 547 -14.48 2.02 -3.64
C GLU A 547 -15.67 2.66 -4.39
N ASP A 548 -16.65 3.19 -3.66
CA ASP A 548 -17.77 3.98 -4.22
C ASP A 548 -17.37 5.44 -4.49
N TYR A 549 -16.33 5.95 -3.84
CA TYR A 549 -15.97 7.36 -3.89
C TYR A 549 -15.46 7.77 -5.29
N GLY A 550 -16.08 8.82 -5.85
CA GLY A 550 -15.71 9.41 -7.14
C GLY A 550 -16.00 8.53 -8.37
N ASP A 551 -16.74 7.42 -8.22
CA ASP A 551 -17.07 6.43 -9.27
C ASP A 551 -15.83 5.84 -10.02
N SER A 552 -14.63 6.10 -9.49
CA SER A 552 -13.36 5.76 -10.11
C SER A 552 -12.69 4.54 -9.50
N ASN A 553 -13.27 3.94 -8.45
CA ASN A 553 -12.63 2.91 -7.62
C ASN A 553 -13.44 1.60 -7.57
N LEU A 554 -14.36 1.42 -8.54
CA LEU A 554 -15.30 0.30 -8.58
C LEU A 554 -14.60 -1.07 -8.71
N PHE A 555 -14.78 -1.90 -7.69
CA PHE A 555 -14.11 -3.19 -7.53
C PHE A 555 -14.50 -4.21 -8.62
N PHE A 556 -13.56 -4.51 -9.53
CA PHE A 556 -13.74 -5.46 -10.63
C PHE A 556 -15.08 -5.24 -11.40
N ARG A 557 -15.30 -4.05 -11.97
CA ARG A 557 -16.47 -3.75 -12.86
C ARG A 557 -16.15 -3.85 -14.35
N HIS A 558 -15.03 -3.26 -14.78
CA HIS A 558 -14.59 -3.21 -16.19
C HIS A 558 -13.33 -4.03 -16.45
N ASP A 559 -12.85 -4.79 -15.46
CA ASP A 559 -11.68 -5.65 -15.60
C ASP A 559 -12.08 -6.95 -16.29
N VAL A 560 -11.42 -7.28 -17.40
CA VAL A 560 -11.65 -8.52 -18.17
C VAL A 560 -11.50 -9.78 -17.30
N SER A 561 -10.69 -9.72 -16.24
CA SER A 561 -10.50 -10.84 -15.31
C SER A 561 -11.78 -11.29 -14.58
N THR A 562 -12.81 -10.44 -14.54
CA THR A 562 -14.15 -10.80 -14.05
C THR A 562 -14.77 -12.01 -14.75
N SER A 563 -14.37 -12.28 -15.99
CA SER A 563 -14.85 -13.44 -16.76
C SER A 563 -14.20 -14.77 -16.32
N HIS A 564 -13.21 -14.72 -15.42
CA HIS A 564 -12.32 -15.85 -15.09
C HIS A 564 -12.07 -16.04 -13.59
N VAL A 565 -12.24 -14.99 -12.78
CA VAL A 565 -12.12 -15.08 -11.31
C VAL A 565 -13.40 -15.65 -10.70
N ASP A 566 -13.27 -16.75 -9.94
CA ASP A 566 -14.38 -17.34 -9.19
C ASP A 566 -15.02 -16.32 -8.22
N PRO A 567 -16.37 -16.23 -8.12
CA PRO A 567 -17.06 -15.30 -7.24
C PRO A 567 -16.62 -15.36 -5.76
N ILE A 568 -16.18 -16.52 -5.26
CA ILE A 568 -15.66 -16.70 -3.91
C ILE A 568 -14.31 -16.01 -3.75
N VAL A 569 -13.41 -16.09 -4.75
CA VAL A 569 -12.12 -15.39 -4.75
C VAL A 569 -12.34 -13.87 -4.77
N LYS A 570 -13.23 -13.36 -5.62
CA LYS A 570 -13.63 -11.95 -5.63
C LYS A 570 -14.19 -11.52 -4.26
N SER A 571 -15.07 -12.33 -3.67
CA SER A 571 -15.67 -12.05 -2.35
C SER A 571 -14.64 -12.04 -1.21
N LEU A 572 -13.62 -12.91 -1.27
CA LEU A 572 -12.57 -12.98 -0.26
C LEU A 572 -11.65 -11.75 -0.33
N MET A 573 -11.31 -11.28 -1.54
CA MET A 573 -10.59 -10.01 -1.71
C MET A 573 -11.40 -8.81 -1.18
N GLU A 574 -12.71 -8.72 -1.48
CA GLU A 574 -13.58 -7.67 -0.92
C GLU A 574 -13.66 -7.74 0.62
N SER A 575 -13.59 -8.94 1.20
CA SER A 575 -13.64 -9.11 2.66
C SER A 575 -12.45 -8.47 3.39
N CYS A 576 -11.29 -8.34 2.72
CA CYS A 576 -10.08 -7.74 3.30
C CYS A 576 -10.17 -6.20 3.45
N VAL A 577 -11.01 -5.52 2.65
CA VAL A 577 -11.30 -4.08 2.80
C VAL A 577 -12.56 -3.79 3.62
N ALA A 578 -13.36 -4.81 3.97
CA ALA A 578 -14.67 -4.63 4.61
C ALA A 578 -14.63 -3.99 6.01
N GLU A 579 -13.46 -3.87 6.65
CA GLU A 579 -13.23 -3.13 7.89
C GLU A 579 -13.09 -1.61 7.72
N ASN A 580 -12.98 -1.12 6.47
CA ASN A 580 -12.90 0.31 6.15
C ASN A 580 -14.27 0.88 5.70
N ASP A 581 -15.29 0.03 5.55
CA ASP A 581 -16.63 0.40 5.11
C ASP A 581 -17.42 1.00 6.28
N ALA A 582 -17.20 2.29 6.56
CA ALA A 582 -17.72 2.99 7.72
C ALA A 582 -19.22 2.78 8.00
N ASP A 583 -20.06 2.65 6.96
CA ASP A 583 -21.51 2.46 7.12
C ASP A 583 -21.91 1.06 7.60
N LYS A 584 -21.08 0.03 7.34
CA LYS A 584 -21.26 -1.32 7.91
C LYS A 584 -21.07 -1.34 9.43
N HIS A 585 -20.32 -0.37 9.99
CA HIS A 585 -19.96 -0.25 11.41
C HIS A 585 -20.75 0.81 12.19
N VAL A 586 -21.73 1.48 11.57
CA VAL A 586 -22.50 2.59 12.18
C VAL A 586 -23.14 2.24 13.54
N SER A 587 -23.42 0.96 13.83
CA SER A 587 -23.96 0.54 15.13
C SER A 587 -23.06 0.88 16.33
N ASN A 588 -21.75 1.00 16.10
CA ASN A 588 -20.77 1.32 17.13
C ASN A 588 -20.87 2.77 17.61
N LEU A 589 -21.53 3.65 16.85
CA LEU A 589 -21.74 5.06 17.18
C LEU A 589 -22.97 5.31 18.07
N HIS A 590 -23.64 4.26 18.57
CA HIS A 590 -24.84 4.43 19.39
C HIS A 590 -24.51 5.01 20.77
N GLY A 591 -25.23 6.07 21.17
CA GLY A 591 -24.92 6.85 22.37
C GLY A 591 -23.67 7.73 22.25
N ILE A 592 -23.19 8.03 21.03
CA ILE A 592 -22.21 9.09 20.76
C ILE A 592 -22.93 10.29 20.11
N PRO A 593 -22.64 11.55 20.52
CA PRO A 593 -23.04 12.75 19.79
C PRO A 593 -22.30 12.86 18.45
N VAL A 594 -23.05 12.94 17.35
CA VAL A 594 -22.52 13.05 15.99
C VAL A 594 -22.96 14.36 15.33
N MET A 595 -22.07 15.02 14.59
CA MET A 595 -22.37 16.13 13.70
C MET A 595 -21.94 15.82 12.27
N ILE A 596 -22.84 16.08 11.32
CA ILE A 596 -22.60 15.97 9.88
C ILE A 596 -22.81 17.34 9.23
N ARG A 597 -21.80 17.87 8.54
CA ARG A 597 -21.91 19.11 7.75
C ARG A 597 -21.40 18.87 6.34
N THR A 598 -22.05 19.40 5.32
CA THR A 598 -21.56 19.31 3.93
C THR A 598 -22.06 20.48 3.08
N GLY A 599 -21.39 20.81 1.99
CA GLY A 599 -21.87 21.83 1.05
C GLY A 599 -23.05 21.29 0.24
N ALA A 600 -24.16 22.03 0.18
CA ALA A 600 -25.35 21.60 -0.58
C ALA A 600 -25.11 21.42 -2.09
N LYS A 601 -24.00 21.98 -2.61
CA LYS A 601 -23.53 21.86 -4.00
C LYS A 601 -22.19 21.11 -4.11
N ASP A 602 -21.76 20.35 -3.09
CA ASP A 602 -20.49 19.61 -3.16
C ASP A 602 -20.53 18.57 -4.31
N GLN A 603 -19.66 18.75 -5.31
CA GLN A 603 -19.48 17.82 -6.44
C GLN A 603 -18.30 16.87 -6.24
N THR A 604 -17.46 17.11 -5.25
CA THR A 604 -16.30 16.26 -4.90
C THR A 604 -16.76 15.12 -3.99
N VAL A 605 -17.33 15.44 -2.82
CA VAL A 605 -17.97 14.46 -1.92
C VAL A 605 -19.47 14.74 -1.87
N HIS A 606 -20.19 14.26 -2.89
CA HIS A 606 -21.60 14.54 -3.07
C HIS A 606 -22.44 14.25 -1.81
N PRO A 607 -23.35 15.15 -1.37
CA PRO A 607 -24.10 15.02 -0.11
C PRO A 607 -24.89 13.72 0.08
N TYR A 608 -25.11 12.92 -0.97
CA TYR A 608 -25.56 11.53 -0.87
C TYR A 608 -24.85 10.71 0.23
N PHE A 609 -23.51 10.83 0.38
CA PHE A 609 -22.77 10.12 1.42
C PHE A 609 -23.20 10.57 2.83
N SER A 610 -23.31 11.88 3.04
CA SER A 610 -23.82 12.48 4.29
C SER A 610 -25.28 12.08 4.57
N ARG A 611 -26.15 12.08 3.56
CA ARG A 611 -27.56 11.64 3.63
C ARG A 611 -27.68 10.17 4.05
N ARG A 612 -26.83 9.29 3.50
CA ARG A 612 -26.78 7.85 3.83
C ARG A 612 -26.34 7.62 5.28
N MET A 613 -25.27 8.28 5.74
CA MET A 613 -24.83 8.18 7.14
C MET A 613 -25.87 8.75 8.11
N TYR A 614 -26.46 9.91 7.80
CA TYR A 614 -27.53 10.50 8.61
C TYR A 614 -28.73 9.54 8.73
N ARG A 615 -29.21 8.97 7.61
CA ARG A 615 -30.28 7.97 7.60
C ARG A 615 -29.97 6.80 8.52
N LEU A 616 -28.79 6.18 8.39
CA LEU A 616 -28.43 5.00 9.18
C LEU A 616 -28.34 5.33 10.68
N LEU A 617 -27.72 6.46 11.04
CA LEU A 617 -27.66 6.96 12.41
C LEU A 617 -29.05 7.23 13.01
N ARG A 618 -29.97 7.82 12.24
CA ARG A 618 -31.37 8.04 12.68
C ARG A 618 -32.18 6.76 12.78
N GLN A 619 -31.97 5.78 11.89
CA GLN A 619 -32.67 4.48 11.95
C GLN A 619 -32.35 3.70 13.23
N GLN A 620 -31.15 3.86 13.79
CA GLN A 620 -30.78 3.31 15.12
C GLN A 620 -30.96 4.29 16.29
N ARG A 621 -31.72 5.39 16.12
CA ARG A 621 -31.99 6.40 17.16
C ARG A 621 -30.75 7.11 17.75
N SER A 622 -29.59 7.12 17.08
CA SER A 622 -28.40 7.83 17.58
C SER A 622 -28.59 9.35 17.63
N ASN A 623 -27.87 10.01 18.54
CA ASN A 623 -27.82 11.47 18.63
C ASN A 623 -26.99 12.04 17.47
N VAL A 624 -27.64 12.45 16.39
CA VAL A 624 -26.98 13.01 15.20
C VAL A 624 -27.62 14.33 14.77
N THR A 625 -26.78 15.35 14.63
CA THR A 625 -27.09 16.62 13.97
C THR A 625 -26.60 16.60 12.52
N TYR A 626 -27.32 17.27 11.62
CA TYR A 626 -27.02 17.26 10.19
C TYR A 626 -27.42 18.59 9.54
N ALA A 627 -26.53 19.13 8.71
CA ALA A 627 -26.78 20.33 7.91
C ALA A 627 -26.12 20.24 6.54
N GLU A 628 -26.87 20.57 5.49
CA GLU A 628 -26.31 20.96 4.19
C GLU A 628 -26.23 22.49 4.15
N ILE A 629 -25.05 23.04 3.87
CA ILE A 629 -24.84 24.50 3.86
C ILE A 629 -25.26 25.04 2.48
N PRO A 630 -26.32 25.87 2.38
CA PRO A 630 -26.86 26.29 1.08
C PRO A 630 -25.83 27.02 0.23
N GLY A 631 -25.78 26.65 -1.06
CA GLY A 631 -24.90 27.28 -2.05
C GLY A 631 -23.40 27.01 -1.91
N LYS A 632 -22.93 26.34 -0.85
CA LYS A 632 -21.51 25.96 -0.69
C LYS A 632 -21.19 24.66 -1.41
N GLU A 633 -19.96 24.54 -1.88
CA GLU A 633 -19.39 23.33 -2.49
C GLU A 633 -18.47 22.61 -1.49
N HIS A 634 -17.43 21.92 -1.96
CA HIS A 634 -16.54 21.10 -1.12
C HIS A 634 -15.79 21.89 -0.03
N TRP A 635 -15.57 23.18 -0.25
CA TRP A 635 -14.88 24.08 0.68
C TRP A 635 -15.74 25.33 0.97
N TRP A 636 -15.67 25.81 2.21
CA TRP A 636 -16.22 27.12 2.61
C TRP A 636 -15.39 27.74 3.74
N TRP A 637 -15.13 29.04 3.61
CA TRP A 637 -14.46 29.90 4.61
C TRP A 637 -15.37 31.07 5.05
N ASP A 638 -16.58 31.16 4.49
CA ASP A 638 -17.57 32.19 4.77
C ASP A 638 -18.80 31.59 5.46
N THR A 639 -18.84 31.68 6.79
CA THR A 639 -20.06 32.25 7.40
C THR A 639 -20.04 33.79 7.19
N TYR A 640 -20.91 34.56 7.84
CA TYR A 640 -21.06 36.00 7.58
C TYR A 640 -19.88 36.90 8.01
N ARG A 641 -18.71 36.32 8.29
CA ARG A 641 -17.46 37.02 8.67
C ARG A 641 -16.26 36.26 8.10
N THR A 642 -15.33 36.98 7.47
CA THR A 642 -14.07 36.41 6.95
C THR A 642 -13.19 35.90 8.11
N ASN A 643 -12.50 34.77 7.91
CA ASN A 643 -11.57 34.16 8.88
C ASN A 643 -12.21 33.64 10.18
N ASP A 644 -13.36 32.98 10.09
CA ASP A 644 -14.09 32.40 11.23
C ASP A 644 -13.62 31.00 11.67
N GLY A 645 -12.96 30.27 10.75
CA GLY A 645 -12.52 28.88 10.88
C GLY A 645 -13.08 27.91 9.83
N GLY A 646 -14.05 28.34 9.02
CA GLY A 646 -14.55 27.61 7.84
C GLY A 646 -15.00 26.17 8.11
N VAL A 647 -14.76 25.28 7.13
CA VAL A 647 -15.23 23.88 7.12
C VAL A 647 -14.91 23.06 8.38
N THR A 648 -13.84 23.40 9.10
CA THR A 648 -13.32 22.63 10.24
C THR A 648 -13.51 23.31 11.59
N ASN A 649 -13.70 24.63 11.61
CA ASN A 649 -13.72 25.44 12.84
C ASN A 649 -14.71 26.63 12.76
N ASP A 650 -15.79 26.55 11.97
CA ASP A 650 -16.87 27.53 12.07
C ASP A 650 -17.50 27.55 13.50
N PRO A 651 -18.20 28.63 13.90
CA PRO A 651 -18.75 28.75 15.25
C PRO A 651 -19.68 27.61 15.68
N VAL A 652 -20.35 26.93 14.74
CA VAL A 652 -21.26 25.80 15.06
C VAL A 652 -20.44 24.55 15.38
N ILE A 653 -19.39 24.29 14.60
CA ILE A 653 -18.48 23.16 14.84
C ILE A 653 -17.73 23.34 16.16
N ARG A 654 -17.18 24.53 16.41
CA ARG A 654 -16.47 24.85 17.66
C ARG A 654 -17.39 24.73 18.87
N ASN A 655 -18.61 25.28 18.81
CA ASN A 655 -19.57 25.13 19.91
C ASN A 655 -19.94 23.66 20.15
N PHE A 656 -20.13 22.86 19.09
CA PHE A 656 -20.43 21.43 19.21
C PHE A 656 -19.27 20.64 19.85
N ALA A 657 -18.02 20.95 19.50
CA ALA A 657 -16.84 20.31 20.10
C ALA A 657 -16.74 20.61 21.61
N ILE A 658 -16.91 21.88 22.01
CA ILE A 658 -16.83 22.32 23.41
C ILE A 658 -18.00 21.76 24.24
N THR A 659 -19.24 21.82 23.73
CA THR A 659 -20.46 21.43 24.47
C THR A 659 -20.46 19.96 24.91
N HIS A 660 -19.71 19.08 24.24
CA HIS A 660 -19.64 17.65 24.56
C HIS A 660 -18.38 17.25 25.37
N VAL A 661 -17.61 18.24 25.85
CA VAL A 661 -16.53 18.03 26.84
C VAL A 661 -17.11 18.17 28.25
N PRO A 662 -16.86 17.22 29.18
CA PRO A 662 -17.35 17.33 30.55
C PRO A 662 -16.66 18.48 31.29
N ALA A 663 -17.46 19.43 31.78
CA ALA A 663 -16.97 20.58 32.54
C ALA A 663 -16.50 20.18 33.94
N GLY A 664 -15.20 19.85 34.08
CA GLY A 664 -14.46 20.00 35.34
C GLY A 664 -14.20 18.76 36.20
N GLN A 665 -14.46 17.53 35.74
CA GLN A 665 -14.05 16.32 36.47
C GLN A 665 -13.45 15.22 35.57
N ILE A 666 -12.20 15.41 35.14
CA ILE A 666 -11.32 14.31 34.71
C ILE A 666 -10.23 14.15 35.79
N THR A 667 -10.59 13.52 36.92
CA THR A 667 -9.61 13.22 37.99
C THR A 667 -8.65 12.14 37.52
N ALA A 668 -7.35 12.42 37.57
CA ALA A 668 -6.29 11.58 36.98
C ALA A 668 -5.91 10.38 37.88
N GLU A 669 -6.89 9.55 38.23
CA GLU A 669 -6.72 8.37 39.08
C GLU A 669 -7.20 7.12 38.35
N THR A 670 -6.27 6.46 37.64
CA THR A 670 -6.39 5.03 37.37
C THR A 670 -6.08 4.26 38.65
N CYS A 671 -7.00 3.41 39.12
CA CYS A 671 -6.67 2.40 40.13
C CYS A 671 -5.58 1.48 39.57
N GLY A 672 -4.33 1.68 40.00
CA GLY A 672 -3.20 0.84 39.61
C GLY A 672 -3.27 -0.54 40.27
N SER A 673 -2.72 -1.57 39.62
CA SER A 673 -2.77 -2.98 40.03
C SER A 673 -1.94 -3.32 41.28
N SER A 674 -1.73 -2.36 42.20
CA SER A 674 -0.75 -2.44 43.29
C SER A 674 -1.39 -2.25 44.68
N GLY A 675 -2.33 -3.13 45.04
CA GLY A 675 -2.67 -3.52 46.43
C GLY A 675 -3.18 -2.46 47.42
N GLY A 676 -3.22 -1.18 47.07
CA GLY A 676 -3.68 -0.10 47.94
C GLY A 676 -5.18 -0.15 48.16
N ARG A 677 -5.62 -0.05 49.42
CA ARG A 677 -7.04 0.18 49.74
C ARG A 677 -7.48 1.50 49.11
N CYS A 678 -8.59 1.48 48.37
CA CYS A 678 -9.26 2.70 47.97
C CYS A 678 -9.93 3.31 49.22
N ASP A 679 -9.64 4.57 49.56
CA ASP A 679 -10.18 5.20 50.76
C ASP A 679 -11.72 5.35 50.66
N GLU A 680 -12.42 4.58 51.48
CA GLU A 680 -13.90 4.49 51.45
C GLU A 680 -14.59 5.83 51.79
N GLY A 681 -13.87 6.76 52.43
CA GLY A 681 -14.36 8.10 52.77
C GLY A 681 -14.72 9.00 51.57
N GLY A 682 -14.21 8.72 50.37
CA GLY A 682 -14.50 9.53 49.18
C GLY A 682 -15.76 9.12 48.39
N ALA A 683 -16.22 7.88 48.53
CA ALA A 683 -17.15 7.27 47.58
C ALA A 683 -18.60 7.79 47.68
N ALA A 684 -19.05 8.15 48.89
CA ALA A 684 -20.48 8.35 49.20
C ALA A 684 -21.10 9.66 48.68
N ASN A 685 -20.30 10.63 48.22
CA ASN A 685 -20.79 11.96 47.84
C ASN A 685 -20.41 12.41 46.41
N LYS A 686 -19.47 11.75 45.71
CA LYS A 686 -19.04 12.16 44.35
C LYS A 686 -20.09 11.90 43.25
N TYR A 687 -21.14 11.14 43.55
CA TYR A 687 -22.21 10.75 42.60
C TYR A 687 -23.60 11.35 42.93
N LYS A 688 -23.67 12.40 43.75
CA LYS A 688 -24.93 13.06 44.16
C LYS A 688 -25.30 14.28 43.29
N ASP A 689 -25.04 14.21 41.98
CA ASP A 689 -25.56 15.16 40.99
C ASP A 689 -26.57 14.45 40.07
N PRO A 690 -27.90 14.65 40.24
CA PRO A 690 -28.92 13.86 39.56
C PRO A 690 -29.07 14.09 38.04
N LEU A 691 -28.24 14.93 37.41
CA LEU A 691 -28.47 15.41 36.03
C LEU A 691 -27.41 15.03 34.99
N GLN A 692 -26.37 14.26 35.33
CA GLN A 692 -25.53 13.64 34.29
C GLN A 692 -26.25 12.44 33.65
N PHE A 693 -26.48 12.56 32.34
CA PHE A 693 -27.07 11.51 31.51
C PHE A 693 -26.15 10.27 31.46
N ASP A 694 -26.56 9.15 32.06
CA ASP A 694 -25.83 7.88 31.93
C ASP A 694 -25.87 7.38 30.47
N ARG A 695 -24.75 7.56 29.75
CA ARG A 695 -24.62 7.12 28.35
C ARG A 695 -24.82 5.61 28.19
N ASN A 696 -24.74 4.81 29.26
CA ASN A 696 -25.02 3.37 29.25
C ASN A 696 -26.53 3.04 29.26
N LEU A 697 -27.39 4.02 29.52
CA LEU A 697 -28.85 3.90 29.44
C LEU A 697 -29.44 4.67 28.24
N PHE A 698 -28.58 5.19 27.34
CA PHE A 698 -29.00 5.76 26.06
C PHE A 698 -29.75 4.71 25.23
N GLY A 699 -30.82 5.11 24.53
CA GLY A 699 -31.50 4.25 23.56
C GLY A 699 -32.03 2.94 24.15
N ASP A 700 -32.76 3.04 25.26
CA ASP A 700 -33.30 1.90 26.02
C ASP A 700 -32.22 0.94 26.56
N GLY A 701 -30.96 1.40 26.66
CA GLY A 701 -29.81 0.62 27.10
C GLY A 701 -29.26 -0.35 26.04
N VAL A 702 -29.71 -0.24 24.79
CA VAL A 702 -29.38 -1.20 23.71
C VAL A 702 -28.16 -0.74 22.91
N PHE A 703 -27.09 -1.52 22.93
CA PHE A 703 -25.90 -1.27 22.12
C PHE A 703 -25.62 -2.45 21.17
N THR A 704 -24.89 -2.21 20.08
CA THR A 704 -24.52 -3.26 19.13
C THR A 704 -23.13 -3.00 18.58
N LEU A 705 -22.17 -3.81 19.02
CA LEU A 705 -20.85 -3.91 18.40
C LEU A 705 -20.97 -4.66 17.08
N THR A 706 -20.53 -4.05 15.98
CA THR A 706 -20.29 -4.67 14.68
C THR A 706 -18.82 -4.54 14.30
N LEU A 707 -18.22 -5.64 13.82
CA LEU A 707 -16.90 -5.65 13.17
C LEU A 707 -16.78 -6.75 12.12
N TYR A 708 -15.79 -6.60 11.24
CA TYR A 708 -15.39 -7.62 10.27
C TYR A 708 -14.03 -8.24 10.61
N ASN A 709 -13.15 -7.49 11.29
CA ASN A 709 -11.83 -7.93 11.73
C ASN A 709 -11.59 -7.58 13.22
N PRO A 710 -11.16 -8.51 14.08
CA PRO A 710 -10.78 -8.22 15.48
C PRO A 710 -9.56 -7.30 15.65
N ALA A 711 -8.75 -7.11 14.60
CA ALA A 711 -7.58 -6.25 14.62
C ALA A 711 -7.90 -4.77 14.88
N SER A 712 -8.79 -4.21 14.05
CA SER A 712 -9.12 -2.79 13.98
C SER A 712 -9.98 -2.35 15.17
N SER A 713 -11.09 -3.04 15.44
CA SER A 713 -12.03 -2.64 16.50
C SER A 713 -11.48 -2.78 17.92
N LYS A 714 -11.65 -1.73 18.73
CA LYS A 714 -11.31 -1.71 20.16
C LYS A 714 -12.46 -2.14 21.07
N GLY A 715 -13.69 -2.17 20.57
CA GLY A 715 -14.87 -2.59 21.32
C GLY A 715 -15.97 -1.52 21.37
N VAL A 716 -17.05 -1.83 22.11
CA VAL A 716 -18.15 -0.92 22.48
C VAL A 716 -18.57 -1.28 23.90
N ARG A 717 -18.75 -0.27 24.77
CA ARG A 717 -19.13 -0.45 26.19
C ARG A 717 -18.16 -1.38 26.94
N GLY A 718 -16.88 -1.33 26.61
CA GLY A 718 -15.86 -2.20 27.19
C GLY A 718 -15.85 -3.64 26.66
N VAL A 719 -16.77 -4.02 25.79
CA VAL A 719 -16.81 -5.36 25.17
C VAL A 719 -16.02 -5.33 23.87
N ARG A 720 -14.97 -6.15 23.78
CA ARG A 720 -14.14 -6.29 22.58
C ARG A 720 -14.16 -7.72 22.07
N VAL A 721 -14.40 -7.93 20.78
CA VAL A 721 -14.20 -9.25 20.14
C VAL A 721 -12.71 -9.48 19.90
N LEU A 722 -12.26 -10.68 20.26
CA LEU A 722 -10.87 -11.12 20.11
C LEU A 722 -10.73 -12.23 19.07
N GLN A 723 -11.76 -13.07 18.89
CA GLN A 723 -11.75 -14.14 17.90
C GLN A 723 -13.13 -14.32 17.26
N GLN A 724 -13.14 -14.55 15.96
CA GLN A 724 -14.33 -14.93 15.19
C GLN A 724 -14.42 -16.46 15.04
N LEU A 725 -15.61 -16.98 14.72
CA LEU A 725 -15.77 -18.39 14.35
C LEU A 725 -15.37 -18.62 12.88
N VAL A 726 -15.67 -17.64 12.02
CA VAL A 726 -15.21 -17.54 10.63
C VAL A 726 -14.59 -16.14 10.43
N PRO A 727 -13.29 -16.05 10.08
CA PRO A 727 -12.62 -14.77 9.84
C PRO A 727 -13.31 -13.91 8.76
N PHE A 728 -13.19 -12.59 8.86
CA PHE A 728 -13.68 -11.59 7.89
C PHE A 728 -15.19 -11.59 7.58
N ARG A 729 -15.98 -12.49 8.19
CA ARG A 729 -17.46 -12.40 8.20
C ARG A 729 -17.93 -11.46 9.29
N LYS A 730 -19.05 -10.76 9.05
CA LYS A 730 -19.66 -9.86 10.04
C LYS A 730 -19.84 -10.55 11.38
N THR A 731 -19.21 -10.01 12.41
CA THR A 731 -19.40 -10.37 13.81
C THR A 731 -20.25 -9.31 14.48
N VAL A 732 -21.17 -9.76 15.33
CA VAL A 732 -22.09 -8.89 16.08
C VAL A 732 -22.10 -9.30 17.54
N VAL A 733 -22.01 -8.34 18.45
CA VAL A 733 -22.40 -8.51 19.86
C VAL A 733 -23.46 -7.45 20.16
N ARG A 734 -24.68 -7.89 20.44
CA ARG A 734 -25.73 -7.03 20.99
C ARG A 734 -25.60 -7.01 22.50
N LEU A 735 -25.74 -5.83 23.10
CA LEU A 735 -25.71 -5.63 24.55
C LEU A 735 -27.04 -4.99 24.97
N GLN A 736 -27.68 -5.56 25.97
CA GLN A 736 -28.76 -4.93 26.72
C GLN A 736 -28.21 -4.56 28.09
N LEU A 737 -27.99 -3.27 28.36
CA LEU A 737 -27.55 -2.77 29.65
C LEU A 737 -28.76 -2.32 30.46
N SER A 738 -28.95 -2.89 31.65
CA SER A 738 -29.87 -2.36 32.66
C SER A 738 -29.06 -1.66 33.77
N ARG A 739 -29.73 -1.22 34.85
CA ARG A 739 -29.01 -0.72 36.03
C ARG A 739 -28.20 -1.83 36.69
N ASP A 740 -28.80 -3.01 36.84
CA ASP A 740 -28.35 -4.07 37.75
C ASP A 740 -27.85 -5.33 37.02
N SER A 741 -27.99 -5.40 35.69
CA SER A 741 -27.61 -6.55 34.86
C SER A 741 -27.18 -6.15 33.44
N ALA A 742 -26.49 -7.04 32.74
CA ALA A 742 -26.24 -6.93 31.31
C ALA A 742 -26.50 -8.26 30.58
N ILE A 743 -27.11 -8.22 29.39
CA ILE A 743 -27.33 -9.40 28.55
C ILE A 743 -26.61 -9.19 27.22
N LEU A 744 -25.72 -10.13 26.86
CA LEU A 744 -24.95 -10.13 25.63
C LEU A 744 -25.44 -11.26 24.72
N ARG A 745 -25.70 -10.94 23.45
CA ARG A 745 -26.08 -11.94 22.43
C ARG A 745 -25.16 -11.84 21.22
N THR A 746 -24.48 -12.94 20.90
CA THR A 746 -23.34 -12.96 19.97
C THR A 746 -23.67 -13.63 18.64
N SER A 747 -22.97 -13.21 17.58
CA SER A 747 -22.98 -13.86 16.28
C SER A 747 -21.60 -13.78 15.66
N ASN A 748 -21.06 -14.91 15.20
CA ASN A 748 -19.69 -15.06 14.71
C ASN A 748 -18.59 -14.61 15.72
N ALA A 749 -18.79 -14.87 17.02
CA ALA A 749 -17.79 -14.64 18.07
C ALA A 749 -17.36 -15.96 18.72
N ALA A 750 -16.06 -16.10 18.98
CA ALA A 750 -15.45 -17.27 19.64
C ALA A 750 -14.72 -16.90 20.96
N ARG A 751 -14.21 -15.67 21.06
CA ARG A 751 -13.61 -15.09 22.27
C ARG A 751 -13.86 -13.58 22.30
N ILE A 752 -14.17 -13.07 23.49
CA ILE A 752 -14.28 -11.65 23.79
C ILE A 752 -13.38 -11.28 24.98
N SER A 753 -13.22 -9.99 25.23
CA SER A 753 -12.76 -9.46 26.51
C SER A 753 -13.66 -8.34 27.03
N LEU A 754 -13.66 -8.18 28.36
CA LEU A 754 -14.30 -7.09 29.08
C LEU A 754 -13.24 -6.20 29.73
N GLU A 755 -13.34 -4.90 29.51
CA GLU A 755 -12.53 -3.83 30.12
C GLU A 755 -13.46 -2.69 30.53
N GLU A 756 -13.07 -1.80 31.46
CA GLU A 756 -13.87 -0.61 31.73
C GLU A 756 -13.56 0.50 30.71
N PRO A 757 -14.54 0.99 29.93
CA PRO A 757 -14.31 2.07 28.98
C PRO A 757 -14.01 3.37 29.73
N ALA A 758 -13.02 4.13 29.25
CA ALA A 758 -12.64 5.39 29.86
C ALA A 758 -13.78 6.42 29.83
N VAL A 759 -14.55 6.44 28.73
CA VAL A 759 -15.73 7.29 28.58
C VAL A 759 -16.99 6.51 28.99
N SER A 760 -17.59 6.92 30.10
CA SER A 760 -18.78 6.29 30.72
C SER A 760 -18.60 4.80 31.09
N PRO A 761 -17.81 4.49 32.15
CA PRO A 761 -17.63 3.13 32.67
C PRO A 761 -18.94 2.36 32.87
N VAL A 762 -18.87 1.03 32.69
CA VAL A 762 -20.04 0.13 32.69
C VAL A 762 -20.19 -0.60 34.03
N ARG A 763 -19.09 -0.74 34.79
CA ARG A 763 -19.01 -1.43 36.09
C ARG A 763 -19.27 -2.93 35.99
N TRP A 764 -18.66 -3.58 35.01
CA TRP A 764 -18.67 -5.03 34.76
C TRP A 764 -18.32 -5.86 36.01
N ALA A 765 -17.40 -5.39 36.85
CA ALA A 765 -17.05 -6.08 38.10
C ALA A 765 -18.21 -6.11 39.14
N GLN A 766 -19.12 -5.13 39.09
CA GLN A 766 -20.25 -4.99 40.02
C GLN A 766 -21.54 -5.61 39.45
N ARG A 767 -21.65 -5.66 38.11
CA ARG A 767 -22.86 -6.02 37.36
C ARG A 767 -22.82 -7.49 36.88
N PRO A 768 -23.70 -8.39 37.37
CA PRO A 768 -23.83 -9.73 36.78
C PRO A 768 -24.27 -9.66 35.32
N PHE A 769 -23.82 -10.61 34.50
CA PHE A 769 -24.16 -10.63 33.09
C PHE A 769 -24.39 -12.03 32.52
N GLU A 770 -25.07 -12.08 31.39
CA GLU A 770 -25.37 -13.30 30.63
C GLU A 770 -24.79 -13.18 29.22
N ILE A 771 -24.21 -14.25 28.69
CA ILE A 771 -23.76 -14.33 27.29
C ILE A 771 -24.35 -15.58 26.65
N ASP A 772 -25.18 -15.42 25.62
CA ASP A 772 -25.87 -16.51 24.92
C ASP A 772 -26.43 -17.58 25.89
N ASP A 773 -27.35 -17.14 26.77
CA ASP A 773 -28.02 -17.98 27.79
C ASP A 773 -27.06 -18.58 28.86
N THR A 774 -25.80 -18.13 28.90
CA THR A 774 -24.81 -18.52 29.92
C THR A 774 -24.55 -17.38 30.91
N SER A 775 -25.07 -17.51 32.13
CA SER A 775 -24.84 -16.54 33.22
C SER A 775 -23.42 -16.61 33.76
N LEU A 776 -22.79 -15.45 33.97
CA LEU A 776 -21.42 -15.29 34.47
C LEU A 776 -21.34 -14.11 35.47
N SER A 777 -20.35 -14.17 36.36
CA SER A 777 -20.09 -13.16 37.39
C SER A 777 -18.58 -12.97 37.56
N LEU A 778 -18.15 -11.73 37.83
CA LEU A 778 -16.74 -11.41 38.08
C LEU A 778 -16.42 -11.27 39.58
N LYS A 779 -17.42 -11.45 40.46
CA LYS A 779 -17.28 -11.24 41.91
C LYS A 779 -16.38 -12.27 42.63
N GLU A 780 -16.00 -13.34 41.94
CA GLU A 780 -15.28 -14.51 42.49
C GLU A 780 -13.88 -14.69 41.86
N VAL A 781 -13.37 -13.68 41.14
CA VAL A 781 -12.09 -13.73 40.42
C VAL A 781 -11.19 -12.59 40.88
N GLU A 782 -9.91 -12.86 41.16
CA GLU A 782 -8.90 -11.81 41.29
C GLU A 782 -8.66 -11.18 39.91
N ILE A 783 -9.18 -9.96 39.70
CA ILE A 783 -9.29 -9.37 38.35
C ILE A 783 -7.99 -8.68 37.94
N GLU A 784 -7.12 -9.39 37.22
CA GLU A 784 -6.30 -8.73 36.19
C GLU A 784 -7.21 -8.34 35.01
N ALA A 785 -7.42 -7.04 34.80
CA ALA A 785 -8.12 -6.53 33.63
C ALA A 785 -7.17 -6.49 32.41
N PRO A 786 -7.62 -6.81 31.18
CA PRO A 786 -9.00 -7.14 30.81
C PRO A 786 -9.37 -8.62 31.01
N VAL A 787 -10.62 -8.88 31.40
CA VAL A 787 -11.13 -10.25 31.60
C VAL A 787 -11.40 -10.90 30.25
N HIS A 788 -10.92 -12.13 30.05
CA HIS A 788 -11.12 -12.92 28.83
C HIS A 788 -12.21 -13.98 28.99
N ILE A 789 -13.12 -14.06 28.01
CA ILE A 789 -14.23 -15.03 27.99
C ILE A 789 -14.26 -15.71 26.62
N CYS A 790 -14.33 -17.04 26.58
CA CYS A 790 -14.34 -17.82 25.34
C CYS A 790 -15.44 -18.89 25.30
N ARG A 791 -15.81 -19.25 24.08
CA ARG A 791 -16.84 -20.23 23.75
C ARG A 791 -16.25 -21.65 23.74
N THR A 792 -16.84 -22.56 24.50
CA THR A 792 -16.48 -23.99 24.53
C THR A 792 -16.96 -24.70 23.27
N ASP A 793 -16.49 -25.93 23.03
CA ASP A 793 -16.98 -26.74 21.91
C ASP A 793 -18.47 -27.15 22.07
N ASP A 794 -19.00 -27.15 23.30
CA ASP A 794 -20.43 -27.30 23.62
C ASP A 794 -21.23 -25.99 23.45
N ASN A 795 -20.64 -24.96 22.83
CA ASN A 795 -21.21 -23.62 22.58
C ASN A 795 -21.51 -22.75 23.82
N LYS A 796 -21.13 -23.17 25.04
CA LYS A 796 -21.29 -22.36 26.27
C LYS A 796 -20.14 -21.36 26.42
N TRP A 797 -20.35 -20.30 27.20
CA TRP A 797 -19.30 -19.30 27.49
C TRP A 797 -18.65 -19.54 28.86
N GLN A 798 -17.32 -19.37 28.95
CA GLN A 798 -16.59 -19.45 30.22
C GLN A 798 -15.43 -18.45 30.26
N ILE A 799 -15.07 -18.00 31.48
CA ILE A 799 -13.86 -17.21 31.72
C ILE A 799 -12.64 -18.10 31.41
N CYS A 800 -11.63 -17.58 30.71
CA CYS A 800 -10.50 -18.39 30.26
C CYS A 800 -9.18 -17.62 30.12
N LYS A 801 -8.06 -18.27 30.47
CA LYS A 801 -6.73 -17.63 30.54
C LYS A 801 -6.18 -17.16 29.18
N MET A 802 -5.36 -16.11 29.23
CA MET A 802 -4.76 -15.45 28.07
C MET A 802 -3.58 -16.23 27.45
N GLU A 803 -2.89 -17.06 28.24
CA GLU A 803 -1.58 -17.65 27.89
C GLU A 803 -1.65 -18.55 26.66
N ASN A 804 -2.61 -19.49 26.62
CA ASN A 804 -2.86 -20.41 25.49
C ASN A 804 -3.19 -19.67 24.18
N TYR A 805 -3.69 -18.44 24.30
CA TYR A 805 -4.17 -17.63 23.18
C TYR A 805 -3.10 -16.70 22.60
N ARG A 806 -2.16 -16.20 23.43
CA ARG A 806 -0.97 -15.48 22.95
C ARG A 806 0.15 -16.41 22.46
N ASN A 807 0.30 -17.60 23.06
CA ASN A 807 1.44 -18.48 22.79
C ASN A 807 1.07 -19.71 21.92
N GLY A 808 -0.21 -19.90 21.59
CA GLY A 808 -0.69 -20.99 20.75
C GLY A 808 -0.79 -20.63 19.25
N PRO A 809 -1.13 -21.59 18.38
CA PRO A 809 -1.37 -21.37 16.94
C PRO A 809 -2.73 -20.69 16.64
N GLU A 810 -3.37 -20.11 17.66
CA GLU A 810 -4.65 -19.41 17.50
C GLU A 810 -4.46 -18.02 16.87
N ARG A 811 -5.44 -17.59 16.09
CA ARG A 811 -5.49 -16.23 15.55
C ARG A 811 -6.19 -15.28 16.53
N GLY A 812 -5.73 -14.03 16.62
CA GLY A 812 -6.25 -12.92 17.42
C GLY A 812 -5.81 -11.54 16.87
N PRO A 813 -6.20 -10.39 17.46
CA PRO A 813 -5.95 -9.06 16.89
C PRO A 813 -4.49 -8.75 16.53
N TRP A 814 -3.55 -9.41 17.22
CA TRP A 814 -2.11 -9.27 17.02
C TRP A 814 -1.57 -10.02 15.79
N ASN A 815 -2.32 -11.00 15.25
CA ASN A 815 -1.83 -11.91 14.19
C ASN A 815 -2.88 -12.34 13.13
N TYR A 816 -4.07 -11.74 13.07
CA TYR A 816 -4.93 -11.71 11.87
C TYR A 816 -4.25 -10.88 10.77
N GLY A 817 -4.50 -11.18 9.49
CA GLY A 817 -4.20 -10.28 8.37
C GLY A 817 -5.24 -9.17 8.17
N PRO A 818 -5.36 -8.58 6.95
CA PRO A 818 -4.72 -8.98 5.68
C PRO A 818 -3.18 -8.83 5.66
N ALA A 819 -2.52 -9.25 4.58
CA ALA A 819 -1.05 -9.33 4.48
C ALA A 819 -0.32 -8.02 4.84
N ARG A 820 -0.94 -6.86 4.53
CA ARG A 820 -0.50 -5.50 4.92
C ARG A 820 -0.08 -5.38 6.39
N ARG A 821 -0.69 -6.16 7.28
CA ARG A 821 -0.50 -6.07 8.73
C ARG A 821 0.89 -6.45 9.22
N VAL A 822 1.72 -7.06 8.36
CA VAL A 822 3.14 -7.28 8.65
C VAL A 822 3.91 -5.95 8.88
N VAL A 823 3.44 -4.81 8.37
CA VAL A 823 4.04 -3.48 8.64
C VAL A 823 3.23 -2.61 9.61
N GLU A 824 2.26 -3.16 10.34
CA GLU A 824 1.60 -2.44 11.43
C GLU A 824 2.41 -2.43 12.75
N ALA A 825 3.50 -3.17 12.81
CA ALA A 825 4.48 -3.15 13.91
C ALA A 825 5.91 -3.20 13.33
N PRO A 826 6.97 -2.88 14.10
CA PRO A 826 8.31 -2.72 13.55
C PRO A 826 8.81 -4.01 12.89
N TYR A 827 9.35 -3.89 11.68
CA TYR A 827 9.59 -5.03 10.78
C TYR A 827 11.01 -5.07 10.18
N LEU A 828 11.42 -6.26 9.75
CA LEU A 828 12.67 -6.53 9.01
C LEU A 828 12.36 -7.30 7.71
N ILE A 829 13.09 -7.01 6.63
CA ILE A 829 13.02 -7.76 5.37
C ILE A 829 14.21 -8.72 5.30
N VAL A 830 13.96 -10.02 5.26
CA VAL A 830 14.95 -11.09 5.41
C VAL A 830 15.19 -11.79 4.08
N ALA A 831 16.35 -11.54 3.46
CA ALA A 831 16.75 -12.13 2.18
C ALA A 831 17.63 -13.38 2.38
N GLY A 832 17.36 -14.45 1.62
CA GLY A 832 18.13 -15.70 1.70
C GLY A 832 19.52 -15.67 1.05
N THR A 833 20.50 -16.37 1.64
CA THR A 833 21.87 -16.56 1.14
C THR A 833 22.20 -18.00 0.73
N ARG A 834 21.26 -18.95 0.84
CA ARG A 834 21.54 -20.39 0.66
C ARG A 834 21.46 -20.89 -0.78
N GLY A 835 21.04 -20.03 -1.71
CA GLY A 835 21.15 -20.28 -3.15
C GLY A 835 22.56 -20.04 -3.66
N ASP A 836 22.72 -19.99 -4.98
CA ASP A 836 24.00 -19.57 -5.56
C ASP A 836 24.21 -18.03 -5.47
N VAL A 837 25.29 -17.54 -6.08
CA VAL A 837 25.63 -16.11 -6.10
C VAL A 837 24.60 -15.27 -6.89
N SER A 838 23.94 -15.87 -7.88
CA SER A 838 22.87 -15.25 -8.67
C SER A 838 21.56 -15.22 -7.89
N ASP A 839 21.14 -16.35 -7.29
CA ASP A 839 19.97 -16.44 -6.41
C ASP A 839 20.06 -15.43 -5.26
N THR A 840 21.18 -15.44 -4.53
CA THR A 840 21.41 -14.56 -3.38
C THR A 840 21.38 -13.09 -3.79
N LYS A 841 21.93 -12.75 -4.97
CA LYS A 841 21.83 -11.41 -5.56
C LYS A 841 20.38 -11.06 -5.90
N ARG A 842 19.60 -11.98 -6.48
CA ARG A 842 18.20 -11.77 -6.89
C ARG A 842 17.27 -11.58 -5.68
N LEU A 843 17.42 -12.40 -4.64
CA LEU A 843 16.67 -12.28 -3.39
C LEU A 843 16.97 -10.95 -2.68
N ARG A 844 18.24 -10.52 -2.66
CA ARG A 844 18.61 -9.19 -2.15
C ARG A 844 18.01 -8.07 -2.99
N GLN A 845 17.97 -8.20 -4.33
CA GLN A 845 17.32 -7.22 -5.21
C GLN A 845 15.81 -7.11 -4.91
N TYR A 846 15.10 -8.23 -4.71
CA TYR A 846 13.68 -8.20 -4.30
C TYR A 846 13.48 -7.55 -2.93
N ALA A 847 14.34 -7.84 -1.95
CA ALA A 847 14.29 -7.20 -0.63
C ALA A 847 14.51 -5.68 -0.71
N VAL A 848 15.49 -5.23 -1.50
CA VAL A 848 15.80 -3.81 -1.72
C VAL A 848 14.68 -3.11 -2.52
N TYR A 849 14.06 -3.79 -3.49
CA TYR A 849 12.88 -3.27 -4.20
C TYR A 849 11.72 -3.00 -3.24
N ILE A 850 11.36 -3.99 -2.40
CA ILE A 850 10.29 -3.84 -1.40
C ILE A 850 10.64 -2.75 -0.38
N ALA A 851 11.89 -2.70 0.11
CA ALA A 851 12.35 -1.67 1.04
C ALA A 851 12.25 -0.25 0.44
N ASN A 852 12.68 -0.08 -0.81
CA ASN A 852 12.61 1.20 -1.50
C ASN A 852 11.16 1.59 -1.82
N LEU A 853 10.25 0.63 -2.07
CA LEU A 853 8.82 0.91 -2.18
C LEU A 853 8.26 1.47 -0.86
N PHE A 854 8.46 0.80 0.28
CA PHE A 854 8.03 1.30 1.60
C PHE A 854 8.56 2.72 1.88
N HIS A 855 9.83 2.98 1.56
CA HIS A 855 10.41 4.32 1.69
C HIS A 855 9.69 5.36 0.80
N VAL A 856 9.41 5.03 -0.47
CA VAL A 856 8.72 5.95 -1.39
C VAL A 856 7.25 6.16 -1.01
N THR A 857 6.50 5.11 -0.63
CA THR A 857 5.04 5.21 -0.37
C THR A 857 4.70 5.80 0.99
N SER A 858 5.49 5.51 2.03
CA SER A 858 5.14 5.82 3.41
C SER A 858 6.32 6.25 4.32
N GLU A 859 7.52 6.45 3.75
CA GLU A 859 8.73 6.79 4.50
C GLU A 859 9.13 5.73 5.55
N GLY A 860 8.72 4.47 5.33
CA GLY A 860 9.09 3.34 6.18
C GLY A 860 10.60 3.11 6.28
N VAL A 861 11.07 2.59 7.41
CA VAL A 861 12.51 2.32 7.65
C VAL A 861 12.99 1.09 6.87
N ALA A 862 12.12 0.08 6.75
CA ALA A 862 12.31 -1.16 5.99
C ALA A 862 13.75 -1.72 5.95
N PRO A 863 14.38 -2.06 7.09
CA PRO A 863 15.74 -2.62 7.10
C PRO A 863 15.79 -3.95 6.34
N VAL A 864 16.74 -4.07 5.41
CA VAL A 864 17.10 -5.36 4.79
C VAL A 864 18.17 -6.03 5.64
N VAL A 865 18.01 -7.34 5.87
CA VAL A 865 18.93 -8.21 6.62
C VAL A 865 19.08 -9.52 5.85
N MET A 866 20.26 -10.15 5.89
CA MET A 866 20.44 -11.49 5.31
C MET A 866 20.03 -12.57 6.32
N ASP A 867 19.57 -13.72 5.84
CA ASP A 867 19.03 -14.80 6.68
C ASP A 867 20.07 -15.49 7.60
N THR A 868 21.36 -15.26 7.34
CA THR A 868 22.51 -15.61 8.20
C THR A 868 22.78 -14.62 9.33
N ASP A 869 22.36 -13.37 9.15
CA ASP A 869 22.76 -12.24 10.00
C ASP A 869 21.68 -11.91 11.04
N LEU A 870 20.51 -12.56 10.93
CA LEU A 870 19.39 -12.46 11.85
C LEU A 870 19.44 -13.59 12.89
N ASP A 871 19.54 -13.23 14.16
CA ASP A 871 19.44 -14.14 15.30
C ASP A 871 18.01 -14.18 15.90
N ASP A 872 17.74 -15.18 16.75
CA ASP A 872 16.43 -15.39 17.36
C ASP A 872 16.00 -14.25 18.31
N VAL A 873 16.92 -13.67 19.08
CA VAL A 873 16.66 -12.60 20.07
C VAL A 873 16.36 -11.27 19.36
N THR A 874 17.01 -11.00 18.24
CA THR A 874 16.66 -9.88 17.36
C THR A 874 15.32 -10.14 16.67
N SER A 875 15.13 -11.34 16.08
CA SER A 875 13.91 -11.67 15.34
C SER A 875 12.63 -11.52 16.18
N ALA A 876 12.67 -11.88 17.47
CA ALA A 876 11.51 -11.87 18.36
C ALA A 876 10.93 -10.45 18.62
N LYS A 877 11.72 -9.40 18.35
CA LYS A 877 11.31 -8.00 18.56
C LYS A 877 10.45 -7.47 17.39
N PHE A 878 10.62 -8.03 16.19
CA PHE A 878 10.12 -7.49 14.93
C PHE A 878 9.13 -8.41 14.24
N ASN A 879 8.29 -7.84 13.37
CA ASN A 879 7.65 -8.58 12.29
C ASN A 879 8.69 -8.91 11.21
N LEU A 880 8.47 -9.96 10.42
CA LEU A 880 9.42 -10.42 9.39
C LEU A 880 8.77 -10.48 8.00
N ILE A 881 9.47 -10.01 6.98
CA ILE A 881 9.12 -10.21 5.57
C ILE A 881 10.20 -11.13 4.98
N VAL A 882 9.92 -12.44 4.94
CA VAL A 882 10.89 -13.49 4.64
C VAL A 882 10.83 -13.86 3.15
N ILE A 883 11.92 -13.66 2.43
CA ILE A 883 11.97 -13.82 0.96
C ILE A 883 12.84 -15.02 0.59
N GLY A 884 12.24 -16.00 -0.10
CA GLY A 884 12.88 -17.20 -0.63
C GLY A 884 12.28 -18.51 -0.09
N SER A 885 12.49 -19.60 -0.83
CA SER A 885 12.06 -20.94 -0.40
C SER A 885 12.90 -21.47 0.76
N SER A 886 12.46 -22.55 1.42
CA SER A 886 13.20 -23.18 2.52
C SER A 886 14.55 -23.80 2.12
N ALA A 887 14.85 -23.86 0.82
CA ALA A 887 16.18 -24.18 0.29
C ALA A 887 17.08 -22.93 0.20
N LEU A 888 16.50 -21.76 -0.09
CA LEU A 888 17.21 -20.49 -0.34
C LEU A 888 17.32 -19.59 0.91
N ASN A 889 16.38 -19.71 1.84
CA ASN A 889 16.27 -18.90 3.06
C ASN A 889 16.02 -19.81 4.29
N SER A 890 16.83 -19.64 5.33
CA SER A 890 16.81 -20.43 6.56
C SER A 890 15.55 -20.25 7.39
N TRP A 891 14.91 -19.07 7.34
CA TRP A 891 13.75 -18.73 8.17
C TRP A 891 12.44 -19.30 7.61
N THR A 892 12.31 -19.44 6.29
CA THR A 892 11.10 -19.93 5.61
C THR A 892 10.60 -21.27 6.15
N LYS A 893 11.50 -22.18 6.56
CA LYS A 893 11.10 -23.49 7.13
C LYS A 893 10.43 -23.36 8.51
N ARG A 894 10.77 -22.33 9.31
CA ARG A 894 10.23 -22.12 10.66
C ARG A 894 8.72 -21.86 10.65
N PHE A 895 8.24 -21.11 9.67
CA PHE A 895 6.84 -20.66 9.56
C PHE A 895 5.93 -21.61 8.76
N ALA A 896 6.46 -22.70 8.21
CA ALA A 896 5.63 -23.72 7.56
C ALA A 896 4.76 -24.48 8.56
N THR A 897 5.28 -24.82 9.74
CA THR A 897 4.59 -25.70 10.70
C THR A 897 3.33 -25.09 11.31
N THR A 898 3.24 -23.75 11.37
CA THR A 898 2.12 -22.99 11.95
C THR A 898 0.98 -22.73 10.97
N THR A 899 1.13 -23.07 9.68
CA THR A 899 0.17 -22.72 8.62
C THR A 899 -0.39 -23.92 7.86
N PRO A 900 -1.51 -23.77 7.11
CA PRO A 900 -2.05 -24.82 6.23
C PRO A 900 -1.20 -25.01 4.96
N LEU A 901 -0.49 -23.96 4.53
CA LEU A 901 0.40 -23.97 3.38
C LEU A 901 1.77 -24.57 3.77
N GLN A 902 2.22 -25.57 3.02
CA GLN A 902 3.45 -26.34 3.23
C GLN A 902 4.30 -26.35 1.94
N PRO A 903 5.53 -25.81 1.93
CA PRO A 903 6.45 -25.95 0.82
C PRO A 903 6.98 -27.40 0.71
N ARG A 904 7.04 -27.93 -0.51
CA ARG A 904 7.61 -29.25 -0.85
C ARG A 904 8.73 -29.11 -1.88
N ARG A 905 9.47 -30.20 -2.13
CA ARG A 905 10.48 -30.25 -3.20
C ARG A 905 9.78 -30.08 -4.56
N GLY A 906 10.02 -28.95 -5.23
CA GLY A 906 9.45 -28.63 -6.55
C GLY A 906 8.03 -28.05 -6.55
N GLY A 907 7.41 -27.80 -5.38
CA GLY A 907 6.02 -27.33 -5.35
C GLY A 907 5.53 -26.88 -3.98
N ILE A 908 4.27 -26.48 -3.94
CA ILE A 908 3.55 -25.97 -2.75
C ILE A 908 2.34 -26.87 -2.50
N THR A 909 1.98 -27.10 -1.24
CA THR A 909 0.76 -27.83 -0.87
C THR A 909 -0.09 -27.00 0.10
N LEU A 910 -1.41 -27.04 -0.06
CA LEU A 910 -2.39 -26.37 0.81
C LEU A 910 -3.51 -27.36 1.12
N GLY A 911 -3.53 -27.89 2.36
CA GLY A 911 -4.39 -29.01 2.70
C GLY A 911 -4.15 -30.22 1.79
N ASN A 912 -5.17 -30.59 1.01
CA ASN A 912 -5.08 -31.67 0.00
C ASN A 912 -4.63 -31.19 -1.38
N CYS A 913 -4.58 -29.88 -1.63
CA CYS A 913 -4.19 -29.29 -2.92
C CYS A 913 -2.66 -29.29 -3.10
N ASN A 914 -2.18 -29.52 -4.32
CA ASN A 914 -0.76 -29.70 -4.63
C ASN A 914 -0.40 -28.99 -5.95
N PHE A 915 0.43 -27.96 -5.86
CA PHE A 915 0.80 -27.05 -6.93
C PHE A 915 2.28 -27.28 -7.30
N GLN A 916 2.54 -27.93 -8.44
CA GLN A 916 3.87 -28.43 -8.83
C GLN A 916 4.41 -27.85 -10.14
N GLU A 917 3.74 -26.84 -10.68
CA GLU A 917 4.06 -26.27 -11.99
C GLU A 917 5.21 -25.28 -11.89
N ALA A 918 6.09 -25.21 -12.88
CA ALA A 918 7.08 -24.13 -12.95
C ALA A 918 6.38 -22.77 -12.86
N ARG A 919 7.03 -21.74 -12.32
CA ARG A 919 6.40 -20.44 -12.02
C ARG A 919 5.24 -20.50 -11.00
N THR A 920 5.20 -21.50 -10.11
CA THR A 920 4.28 -21.45 -8.96
C THR A 920 4.87 -20.62 -7.82
N GLY A 921 4.12 -19.61 -7.38
CA GLY A 921 4.41 -18.74 -6.25
C GLY A 921 3.45 -18.95 -5.08
N ALA A 922 3.89 -18.57 -3.87
CA ALA A 922 3.01 -18.43 -2.72
C ALA A 922 3.44 -17.29 -1.78
N LEU A 923 2.44 -16.62 -1.23
CA LEU A 923 2.55 -15.67 -0.13
C LEU A 923 1.65 -16.13 1.02
N TRP A 924 2.14 -16.05 2.26
CA TRP A 924 1.27 -16.26 3.43
C TRP A 924 1.73 -15.52 4.68
N LEU A 925 0.76 -15.16 5.53
CA LEU A 925 0.95 -14.48 6.79
C LEU A 925 0.86 -15.47 7.97
N ALA A 926 1.98 -15.74 8.64
CA ALA A 926 2.08 -16.63 9.80
C ALA A 926 2.21 -15.85 11.12
N PRO A 927 1.75 -16.41 12.27
CA PRO A 927 2.13 -15.90 13.58
C PRO A 927 3.64 -16.04 13.82
N HIS A 928 4.24 -15.05 14.49
CA HIS A 928 5.64 -15.04 14.91
C HIS A 928 5.73 -14.55 16.36
N GLY A 929 6.49 -15.25 17.21
CA GLY A 929 6.43 -15.05 18.66
C GLY A 929 4.98 -15.07 19.19
N SER A 930 4.68 -14.23 20.18
CA SER A 930 3.35 -14.10 20.79
C SER A 930 2.51 -12.91 20.30
N THR A 931 3.15 -11.92 19.67
CA THR A 931 2.54 -10.64 19.25
C THR A 931 3.19 -10.06 17.98
N ARG A 932 3.78 -10.91 17.13
CA ARG A 932 4.37 -10.52 15.85
C ARG A 932 3.83 -11.37 14.70
N LEU A 933 4.17 -10.94 13.50
CA LEU A 933 3.77 -11.51 12.22
C LEU A 933 5.00 -11.81 11.35
N ALA A 934 4.96 -12.92 10.63
CA ALA A 934 5.86 -13.18 9.53
C ALA A 934 5.05 -13.27 8.22
N LEU A 935 5.38 -12.45 7.23
CA LEU A 935 4.90 -12.60 5.86
C LEU A 935 5.98 -13.34 5.07
N ILE A 936 5.64 -14.49 4.49
CA ILE A 936 6.57 -15.36 3.77
C ILE A 936 6.27 -15.27 2.29
N LEU A 937 7.29 -14.97 1.48
CA LEU A 937 7.24 -14.85 0.03
C LEU A 937 8.13 -15.92 -0.59
N THR A 938 7.54 -16.87 -1.31
CA THR A 938 8.26 -18.01 -1.92
C THR A 938 7.78 -18.29 -3.34
N GLY A 939 8.59 -19.02 -4.09
CA GLY A 939 8.15 -19.79 -5.25
C GLY A 939 8.87 -21.13 -5.31
N ASN A 940 8.48 -22.01 -6.22
CA ASN A 940 9.27 -23.18 -6.61
C ASN A 940 10.33 -22.85 -7.69
N SER A 941 10.39 -21.58 -8.09
CA SER A 941 11.18 -21.00 -9.19
C SER A 941 11.32 -19.48 -8.94
N LEU A 942 12.29 -18.81 -9.57
CA LEU A 942 12.53 -17.38 -9.35
C LEU A 942 11.42 -16.50 -9.95
N GLU A 943 10.80 -16.96 -11.03
CA GLU A 943 9.69 -16.34 -11.74
C GLU A 943 8.40 -16.44 -10.93
N GLY A 944 8.15 -17.61 -10.31
CA GLY A 944 7.03 -17.79 -9.38
C GLY A 944 7.18 -16.93 -8.12
N LEU A 945 8.41 -16.68 -7.69
CA LEU A 945 8.70 -15.70 -6.63
C LEU A 945 8.50 -14.26 -7.15
N GLU A 946 8.95 -13.91 -8.35
CA GLU A 946 8.77 -12.58 -8.97
C GLU A 946 7.28 -12.20 -9.03
N ASP A 947 6.42 -13.13 -9.47
CA ASP A 947 4.96 -12.98 -9.46
C ASP A 947 4.37 -12.71 -8.06
N ILE A 948 5.03 -13.14 -6.99
CA ILE A 948 4.66 -12.84 -5.60
C ILE A 948 5.24 -11.51 -5.11
N ILE A 949 6.45 -11.13 -5.54
CA ILE A 949 7.01 -9.79 -5.27
C ILE A 949 6.09 -8.70 -5.87
N HIS A 950 5.42 -8.97 -6.99
CA HIS A 950 4.47 -8.03 -7.59
C HIS A 950 3.24 -7.70 -6.73
N LEU A 951 2.89 -8.53 -5.75
CA LEU A 951 1.85 -8.21 -4.76
C LEU A 951 2.30 -7.09 -3.78
N ALA A 952 3.59 -6.76 -3.76
CA ALA A 952 4.14 -5.60 -3.06
C ALA A 952 4.04 -4.31 -3.89
N THR A 953 3.83 -4.38 -5.21
CA THR A 953 3.82 -3.21 -6.10
C THR A 953 2.54 -2.38 -5.90
N PRO A 954 2.62 -1.09 -5.54
CA PRO A 954 1.42 -0.25 -5.39
C PRO A 954 0.89 0.20 -6.76
N THR A 955 -0.43 0.17 -6.94
CA THR A 955 -1.07 0.29 -8.27
C THR A 955 -1.96 1.52 -8.48
N ILE A 956 -2.25 2.34 -7.46
CA ILE A 956 -3.12 3.52 -7.63
C ILE A 956 -2.30 4.84 -7.65
N PRO A 957 -1.92 5.36 -8.83
CA PRO A 957 -1.61 6.78 -8.98
C PRO A 957 -2.86 7.66 -8.76
N PRO A 958 -2.73 8.87 -8.18
CA PRO A 958 -1.53 9.44 -7.55
C PRO A 958 -1.38 9.07 -6.07
N MET A 959 -2.29 8.28 -5.47
CA MET A 959 -2.29 7.93 -4.04
C MET A 959 -1.85 6.49 -3.80
N THR A 960 -0.56 6.20 -4.03
CA THR A 960 0.00 4.87 -3.80
C THR A 960 0.12 4.57 -2.31
N ARG A 961 -0.79 3.72 -1.80
CA ARG A 961 -0.67 3.09 -0.47
C ARG A 961 0.62 2.26 -0.35
N SER A 962 0.96 1.85 0.86
CA SER A 962 2.11 0.97 1.16
C SER A 962 2.02 -0.39 0.44
N PRO A 963 3.16 -1.05 0.15
CA PRO A 963 3.23 -2.44 -0.29
C PRO A 963 2.37 -3.44 0.51
N PHE A 964 1.96 -4.50 -0.20
CA PHE A 964 0.99 -5.51 0.25
C PHE A 964 -0.36 -4.86 0.56
N SER A 965 -1.10 -4.62 -0.52
CA SER A 965 -2.40 -3.95 -0.57
C SER A 965 -3.43 -4.42 0.48
N ASN A 966 -4.43 -3.56 0.75
CA ASN A 966 -5.62 -3.89 1.55
C ASN A 966 -6.45 -5.06 0.99
N LEU A 967 -6.28 -5.42 -0.29
CA LEU A 967 -6.90 -6.57 -0.95
C LEU A 967 -6.03 -7.85 -0.94
N VAL A 968 -4.81 -7.82 -0.39
CA VAL A 968 -3.94 -9.01 -0.32
C VAL A 968 -4.25 -9.81 0.95
N PRO A 969 -4.91 -10.97 0.86
CA PRO A 969 -5.34 -11.77 2.01
C PRO A 969 -4.17 -12.48 2.71
N ASP A 970 -4.46 -13.12 3.85
CA ASP A 970 -3.53 -13.93 4.64
C ASP A 970 -2.83 -15.06 3.86
N TYR A 971 -3.38 -15.49 2.71
CA TYR A 971 -2.84 -16.55 1.85
C TYR A 971 -3.10 -16.27 0.37
N VAL A 972 -2.06 -16.34 -0.46
CA VAL A 972 -2.10 -16.22 -1.93
C VAL A 972 -1.23 -17.31 -2.56
N ILE A 973 -1.72 -17.94 -3.63
CA ILE A 973 -0.95 -18.83 -4.50
C ILE A 973 -1.08 -18.32 -5.95
N THR A 974 0.00 -18.40 -6.73
CA THR A 974 0.06 -18.04 -8.16
C THR A 974 0.68 -19.19 -8.97
N GLY A 975 0.37 -19.32 -10.28
CA GLY A 975 0.90 -20.40 -11.14
C GLY A 975 0.41 -20.33 -12.59
N PRO A 976 0.97 -21.14 -13.52
CA PRO A 976 0.77 -20.96 -14.97
C PRO A 976 -0.44 -21.68 -15.58
N ARG A 977 -0.89 -22.87 -15.11
CA ARG A 977 -2.14 -23.48 -15.63
C ARG A 977 -3.40 -22.81 -15.09
N PHE A 978 -3.24 -21.71 -14.36
CA PHE A 978 -4.28 -20.72 -14.09
C PHE A 978 -4.41 -19.68 -15.22
N VAL A 979 -3.74 -19.90 -16.37
CA VAL A 979 -4.17 -19.38 -17.68
C VAL A 979 -5.38 -20.20 -18.13
N GLY A 980 -6.54 -19.81 -17.59
CA GLY A 980 -7.86 -20.44 -17.80
C GLY A 980 -8.80 -19.53 -18.58
N LEU A 981 -8.28 -18.88 -19.63
CA LEU A 981 -8.79 -17.65 -20.25
C LEU A 981 -8.56 -16.39 -19.35
N VAL A 982 -8.85 -15.22 -19.94
CA VAL A 982 -8.18 -13.92 -19.82
C VAL A 982 -7.75 -13.40 -18.43
N SER A 983 -6.43 -13.16 -18.28
CA SER A 983 -5.82 -12.05 -17.51
C SER A 983 -6.28 -11.75 -16.07
N ASN A 984 -6.27 -12.72 -15.16
CA ASN A 984 -5.54 -12.55 -13.88
C ASN A 984 -5.17 -13.93 -13.33
N LYS A 985 -3.93 -14.06 -12.83
CA LYS A 985 -3.42 -15.29 -12.19
C LYS A 985 -4.37 -15.68 -11.04
N HIS A 986 -5.04 -16.84 -11.15
CA HIS A 986 -6.05 -17.22 -10.17
C HIS A 986 -5.46 -17.33 -8.76
N ILE A 987 -5.87 -16.41 -7.89
CA ILE A 987 -5.48 -16.38 -6.49
C ILE A 987 -6.34 -17.40 -5.74
N TYR A 988 -5.77 -18.52 -5.31
CA TYR A 988 -6.45 -19.39 -4.35
C TYR A 988 -6.32 -18.80 -2.94
N ILE A 989 -7.46 -18.50 -2.31
CA ILE A 989 -7.55 -17.87 -0.97
C ILE A 989 -8.32 -18.81 -0.05
N GLU A 990 -7.76 -19.15 1.12
CA GLU A 990 -8.44 -20.02 2.10
C GLU A 990 -8.33 -19.46 3.53
N SER A 991 -9.47 -19.07 4.11
CA SER A 991 -9.55 -18.54 5.49
C SER A 991 -9.58 -19.66 6.53
N VAL A 992 -8.46 -20.36 6.72
CA VAL A 992 -8.39 -21.53 7.63
C VAL A 992 -8.47 -21.14 9.11
N ALA A 993 -9.54 -21.55 9.77
CA ALA A 993 -9.73 -21.46 11.22
C ALA A 993 -9.70 -22.86 11.88
N ARG A 994 -8.94 -22.98 12.98
CA ARG A 994 -8.70 -24.21 13.78
C ARG A 994 -8.21 -25.45 13.00
N ARG A 995 -6.96 -25.87 13.25
CA ARG A 995 -6.60 -27.30 13.10
C ARG A 995 -7.40 -28.10 14.14
N LYS A 996 -8.49 -28.78 13.74
CA LYS A 996 -9.05 -29.88 14.54
C LYS A 996 -8.20 -31.12 14.31
N THR A 997 -7.58 -31.64 15.37
CA THR A 997 -7.10 -33.02 15.42
C THR A 997 -8.31 -33.95 15.40
N THR A 998 -8.55 -34.63 14.28
CA THR A 998 -9.60 -35.65 14.19
C THR A 998 -9.29 -36.79 15.18
N PRO A 999 -10.25 -37.17 16.06
CA PRO A 999 -10.12 -38.39 16.85
C PRO A 999 -10.01 -39.59 15.90
N LYS A 1000 -9.06 -40.49 16.16
CA LYS A 1000 -8.95 -41.75 15.41
C LYS A 1000 -10.14 -42.65 15.76
N PHE A 1001 -11.16 -42.67 14.91
CA PHE A 1001 -12.17 -43.73 14.95
C PHE A 1001 -11.49 -45.08 14.66
N ASN A 1002 -11.75 -46.07 15.52
CA ASN A 1002 -11.05 -47.35 15.53
C ASN A 1002 -12.04 -48.50 15.24
N PRO A 1003 -12.22 -48.91 13.97
CA PRO A 1003 -13.19 -49.94 13.60
C PRO A 1003 -12.64 -51.34 13.90
N LYS A 1004 -13.06 -51.92 15.03
CA LYS A 1004 -12.93 -53.37 15.27
C LYS A 1004 -14.22 -54.11 14.87
N HIS A 1005 -14.02 -55.21 14.15
CA HIS A 1005 -14.89 -56.38 13.96
C HIS A 1005 -16.02 -56.40 12.89
N ARG A 1006 -16.03 -57.56 12.21
CA ARG A 1006 -17.14 -58.33 11.63
C ARG A 1006 -17.73 -57.91 10.27
N SER A 1007 -16.97 -58.26 9.23
CA SER A 1007 -17.38 -59.19 8.16
C SER A 1007 -18.85 -59.65 8.09
N TRP A 1008 -19.44 -59.54 6.90
CA TRP A 1008 -20.40 -60.50 6.32
C TRP A 1008 -20.24 -60.50 4.79
N GLU A 1009 -20.43 -61.65 4.14
CA GLU A 1009 -20.43 -61.80 2.67
C GLU A 1009 -21.88 -61.82 2.12
N GLY A 1010 -22.07 -61.50 0.84
CA GLY A 1010 -23.39 -61.53 0.19
C GLY A 1010 -23.30 -61.39 -1.34
N GLN A 1011 -24.14 -62.14 -2.08
CA GLN A 1011 -23.97 -62.40 -3.52
C GLN A 1011 -25.01 -61.69 -4.42
N ALA A 1012 -24.54 -61.33 -5.63
CA ALA A 1012 -25.16 -61.48 -6.97
C ALA A 1012 -26.60 -60.97 -7.33
N GLY A 1013 -26.77 -60.61 -8.62
CA GLY A 1013 -28.04 -60.36 -9.33
C GLY A 1013 -28.37 -58.87 -9.57
N GLY A 1014 -28.96 -58.43 -10.69
CA GLY A 1014 -29.38 -59.12 -11.92
C GLY A 1014 -29.83 -58.13 -13.03
N MET A 1015 -29.94 -58.61 -14.29
CA MET A 1015 -30.13 -57.86 -15.55
C MET A 1015 -31.43 -57.01 -15.71
N ALA A 1016 -31.39 -55.96 -16.57
CA ALA A 1016 -32.42 -55.66 -17.60
C ALA A 1016 -31.98 -54.55 -18.62
N TYR A 1017 -32.57 -54.58 -19.83
CA TYR A 1017 -32.56 -53.59 -20.95
C TYR A 1017 -34.05 -53.27 -21.33
N PRO A 1018 -34.45 -52.41 -22.31
CA PRO A 1018 -33.71 -51.62 -23.33
C PRO A 1018 -33.95 -50.07 -23.14
N GLY A 1019 -34.13 -49.16 -24.11
CA GLY A 1019 -34.20 -49.18 -25.59
C GLY A 1019 -34.48 -47.81 -26.25
N GLU A 1020 -34.59 -47.80 -27.60
CA GLU A 1020 -35.17 -46.78 -28.52
C GLU A 1020 -34.59 -45.33 -28.57
N GLY A 1021 -34.41 -44.66 -29.74
CA GLY A 1021 -34.44 -45.16 -31.13
C GLY A 1021 -34.45 -44.09 -32.25
N TRP A 1022 -33.56 -44.23 -33.26
CA TRP A 1022 -33.68 -43.85 -34.71
C TRP A 1022 -34.00 -42.38 -35.16
N GLU A 1023 -33.74 -41.91 -36.39
CA GLU A 1023 -32.58 -42.07 -37.31
C GLU A 1023 -32.49 -40.95 -38.40
N ARG A 1024 -31.27 -40.76 -38.93
CA ARG A 1024 -30.81 -40.19 -40.24
C ARG A 1024 -31.78 -39.49 -41.23
N ARG A 1025 -31.27 -38.41 -41.85
CA ARG A 1025 -31.05 -38.34 -43.33
C ARG A 1025 -29.97 -37.32 -43.73
N ALA A 1026 -29.34 -37.47 -44.92
CA ALA A 1026 -28.20 -36.65 -45.35
C ALA A 1026 -27.92 -36.65 -46.88
N SER A 1027 -27.29 -35.58 -47.38
CA SER A 1027 -26.61 -35.43 -48.70
C SER A 1027 -25.62 -34.25 -48.58
N LYS A 1028 -24.30 -34.39 -48.72
CA LYS A 1028 -23.47 -34.64 -49.94
C LYS A 1028 -23.73 -33.62 -51.06
N SER A 1029 -22.73 -32.94 -51.65
CA SER A 1029 -21.27 -32.82 -51.39
C SER A 1029 -20.72 -31.55 -52.13
N SER A 1030 -19.45 -31.22 -52.38
CA SER A 1030 -18.16 -31.97 -52.38
C SER A 1030 -16.93 -31.03 -52.46
N PHE A 1031 -15.82 -31.38 -51.76
CA PHE A 1031 -14.42 -30.86 -51.89
C PHE A 1031 -14.18 -29.35 -51.61
N SER A 1032 -12.96 -28.90 -51.23
CA SER A 1032 -11.67 -29.60 -51.00
C SER A 1032 -11.10 -29.29 -49.59
N ALA A 1033 -10.00 -29.95 -49.18
CA ALA A 1033 -9.55 -30.00 -47.79
C ALA A 1033 -8.19 -29.31 -47.53
N ASN A 1034 -7.97 -28.89 -46.28
CA ASN A 1034 -6.63 -28.93 -45.66
C ASN A 1034 -6.71 -29.05 -44.12
N ASN A 1035 -5.71 -29.72 -43.55
CA ASN A 1035 -5.70 -30.34 -42.23
C ASN A 1035 -6.12 -29.45 -41.03
N TYR A 1036 -7.14 -29.89 -40.29
CA TYR A 1036 -7.29 -29.66 -38.85
C TYR A 1036 -7.24 -31.01 -38.12
N LEU A 1037 -6.43 -31.13 -37.07
CA LEU A 1037 -6.48 -32.27 -36.14
C LEU A 1037 -7.45 -31.95 -35.00
N ALA A 1038 -8.53 -32.70 -34.90
CA ALA A 1038 -9.56 -32.52 -33.88
C ALA A 1038 -9.12 -33.07 -32.50
N PRO A 1039 -9.58 -32.48 -31.39
CA PRO A 1039 -9.30 -32.99 -30.05
C PRO A 1039 -10.06 -34.30 -29.76
N THR A 1040 -9.42 -35.19 -29.01
CA THR A 1040 -10.02 -36.44 -28.52
C THR A 1040 -11.10 -36.19 -27.45
N PRO A 1041 -12.17 -37.00 -27.38
CA PRO A 1041 -13.25 -36.79 -26.42
C PRO A 1041 -12.82 -37.11 -24.99
N MET A 1042 -13.10 -36.21 -24.04
CA MET A 1042 -12.82 -36.46 -22.62
C MET A 1042 -13.71 -37.57 -22.06
N ARG A 1043 -13.11 -38.47 -21.28
CA ARG A 1043 -13.87 -39.43 -20.44
C ARG A 1043 -14.52 -38.70 -19.27
N LYS A 1044 -15.69 -39.19 -18.85
CA LYS A 1044 -16.38 -38.75 -17.62
C LYS A 1044 -15.44 -38.84 -16.41
N VAL A 1045 -15.42 -37.79 -15.59
CA VAL A 1045 -14.89 -37.79 -14.22
C VAL A 1045 -15.98 -37.20 -13.32
N ASN A 1046 -16.10 -37.70 -12.10
CA ASN A 1046 -17.31 -37.55 -11.29
C ASN A 1046 -17.52 -36.11 -10.76
N ILE A 1047 -18.73 -35.60 -10.95
CA ILE A 1047 -19.25 -34.48 -10.14
C ILE A 1047 -19.48 -35.02 -8.73
N ILE A 1048 -18.85 -34.40 -7.72
CA ILE A 1048 -19.21 -34.63 -6.32
C ILE A 1048 -20.31 -33.61 -5.99
N GLU A 1049 -21.52 -34.09 -5.71
CA GLU A 1049 -22.61 -33.24 -5.24
C GLU A 1049 -22.26 -32.62 -3.87
N PHE A 1050 -22.17 -31.29 -3.82
CA PHE A 1050 -22.38 -30.59 -2.55
C PHE A 1050 -23.87 -30.61 -2.24
N ARG A 1051 -24.30 -31.60 -1.44
CA ARG A 1051 -25.64 -31.59 -0.84
C ARG A 1051 -25.85 -30.27 -0.10
N GLN A 1052 -26.75 -29.43 -0.61
CA GLN A 1052 -27.28 -28.31 0.16
C GLN A 1052 -27.96 -28.88 1.41
N ILE A 1053 -27.51 -28.44 2.59
CA ILE A 1053 -28.35 -28.57 3.79
C ILE A 1053 -29.42 -27.48 3.68
N THR A 1054 -30.48 -27.79 2.94
CA THR A 1054 -31.72 -27.00 2.96
C THR A 1054 -32.27 -27.03 4.37
N ALA A 1055 -32.21 -25.89 5.07
CA ALA A 1055 -32.88 -25.74 6.35
C ALA A 1055 -34.40 -25.79 6.10
N THR A 1056 -35.03 -26.92 6.45
CA THR A 1056 -36.47 -27.12 6.29
C THR A 1056 -37.22 -26.19 7.24
N VAL A 1057 -37.61 -25.01 6.74
CA VAL A 1057 -38.50 -24.11 7.46
C VAL A 1057 -39.87 -24.76 7.52
N HIS A 1058 -40.29 -25.17 8.71
CA HIS A 1058 -41.67 -25.59 8.97
C HIS A 1058 -42.61 -24.43 8.61
N ARG A 1059 -43.51 -24.67 7.65
CA ARG A 1059 -44.70 -23.83 7.47
C ARG A 1059 -45.74 -24.25 8.50
N ASP A 1060 -46.28 -23.27 9.21
CA ASP A 1060 -47.56 -23.39 9.91
C ASP A 1060 -48.51 -22.33 9.31
N PRO A 1061 -49.69 -22.69 8.76
CA PRO A 1061 -50.49 -21.77 7.96
C PRO A 1061 -51.71 -21.21 8.71
N GLN A 1062 -51.65 -19.92 9.07
CA GLN A 1062 -52.85 -19.07 9.17
C GLN A 1062 -52.53 -17.58 9.32
N ILE A 1063 -53.10 -16.75 8.43
CA ILE A 1063 -53.98 -15.60 8.73
C ILE A 1063 -54.34 -14.93 7.39
N THR A 1064 -55.60 -14.50 7.28
CA THR A 1064 -56.25 -14.05 6.05
C THR A 1064 -55.68 -12.75 5.48
N THR A 1065 -55.53 -12.71 4.15
CA THR A 1065 -55.44 -11.45 3.40
C THR A 1065 -56.83 -10.87 3.15
N THR A 1066 -57.00 -9.58 3.41
CA THR A 1066 -58.16 -8.80 2.93
C THR A 1066 -57.66 -7.79 1.92
N VAL A 1067 -58.21 -7.83 0.70
CA VAL A 1067 -57.75 -6.99 -0.43
C VAL A 1067 -58.79 -5.93 -0.74
N HIS A 1068 -58.38 -4.66 -0.79
CA HIS A 1068 -59.16 -3.59 -1.42
C HIS A 1068 -58.42 -2.96 -2.60
N ARG A 1069 -58.94 -3.29 -3.79
CA ARG A 1069 -59.04 -2.44 -4.99
C ARG A 1069 -59.91 -1.20 -4.66
N ASP A 1070 -59.92 -0.06 -5.37
CA ASP A 1070 -59.28 0.45 -6.61
C ASP A 1070 -59.58 2.00 -6.67
N PRO A 1071 -59.37 2.79 -7.75
CA PRO A 1071 -58.14 3.05 -8.49
C PRO A 1071 -57.77 4.59 -8.52
N PRO A 1072 -57.64 5.39 -9.63
CA PRO A 1072 -56.56 6.39 -9.71
C PRO A 1072 -56.98 7.85 -9.97
N ALA A 1073 -55.99 8.75 -10.03
CA ALA A 1073 -56.12 10.08 -10.64
C ALA A 1073 -54.88 10.45 -11.48
N ASN A 1074 -55.10 10.82 -12.75
CA ASN A 1074 -54.08 11.43 -13.61
C ASN A 1074 -53.91 12.91 -13.27
N ASN A 1075 -52.71 13.47 -13.44
CA ASN A 1075 -52.51 14.47 -14.51
C ASN A 1075 -51.05 14.90 -14.75
N TYR A 1076 -50.84 15.34 -15.99
CA TYR A 1076 -49.69 16.04 -16.55
C TYR A 1076 -49.05 17.10 -15.62
N TYR A 1077 -47.74 17.34 -15.74
CA TYR A 1077 -47.25 18.51 -16.50
C TYR A 1077 -45.78 18.38 -16.96
N ARG A 1078 -45.38 19.29 -17.85
CA ARG A 1078 -44.22 19.24 -18.76
C ARG A 1078 -42.86 19.42 -18.06
N THR A 1079 -41.81 18.89 -18.70
CA THR A 1079 -40.42 19.37 -18.57
C THR A 1079 -40.28 20.80 -19.09
N PRO A 1080 -39.24 21.52 -18.63
CA PRO A 1080 -38.22 21.96 -19.60
C PRO A 1080 -36.76 21.77 -19.13
N ARG A 1081 -35.86 21.61 -20.11
CA ARG A 1081 -34.42 21.92 -20.04
C ARG A 1081 -34.19 23.23 -20.81
N PRO A 1082 -32.98 23.83 -20.81
CA PRO A 1082 -32.13 24.17 -19.67
C PRO A 1082 -31.63 25.63 -19.75
N ALA A 1083 -31.01 26.16 -18.70
CA ALA A 1083 -30.12 27.32 -18.78
C ALA A 1083 -29.12 27.32 -17.61
N LEU A 1084 -27.82 27.38 -17.94
CA LEU A 1084 -26.64 27.37 -17.04
C LEU A 1084 -26.50 26.11 -16.17
#